data_AF-A0A328SFN9-F1
#
_entry.id   AF-A0A328SFN9-F1
#
_cell.length_a   1.000
_cell.length_b   1.000
_cell.length_c   1.000
_cell.angle_alpha   90.00
_cell.angle_beta   90.00
_cell.angle_gamma   90.00
#
_symmetry.space_group_name_H-M   'P 1'
#
loop_
_entity.id
_entity.type
_entity.pdbx_description
1 polymer ?
#
loop_
_entity_poly.entity_id
_entity_poly.type
_entity_poly.pdbx_seq_one_letter_code
_entity_poly.pdbx_strand_id
1 'polypeptide(L)'
;MLIIKIKNTKAKIYSYSNTKKSDIRLFGTFTIISKNNKPQILNVKLKKSNNNEVITNEEFHDLLKDNKISIVYKHKEFEEYLKNHNIDYSYTRLCINCLEIGNITPLTEKTAYKYNDNEICYNCAEFEVESLLYDYSYNSNGIRPFIKYLKDTKDLSLVIDMILNGINPIKNPEFTLYDKIESNEEEFAKISIDDVAIPKVFKAILKRKIKYLLPVQILALNQGLLYNEDLLVVSQTASGKTLIAELAGITKALKNKKFIYLSPLVALANQKYRYFKESYSSLGLNVVIRVGKNRINAEDELKIIEKPVDNADIIVATYEGLDYILRSGKRDSLNDLGVVVIDEIHMLDNAERGSRLNGLINRLITLYPQAQLIGLSATINNPKQLARNFNMKLVEYEKRPVSLERHVIPVDNNNQKLQIIAELCKKEFATISPMGYKGQTIIFTDSRRKTEEIAMELNKKNVTALSYHAGLSYANKVDIELKYANQEISTVVTTAALAAGVDFPASQVIFDSMRMGRDWLTANEFHQMMGRAGRPSYQENGKVFLFFEVGKSFRYVLEEDVAYELLESSVEDIRVNYTIDDTYEQVLADISSLNSVDAKVLEKRYYKIDTEILFSQVIEVLLNRNMISYDSMSDTYSITDYGRCVSKSFLKIHEAELIKDNLTQDPIDVAISLEKISNVYLSKRLMKLFMEYNSFISTRLFADSNKELIHNPYIINTLSNNDKKRILNILIDFKGDCDDVYCDCLEINISKHIIKRRIYSLSPKEISKEFKTKYSINIYSGDIYNYLDQVIRYLEAIERISNVFGITSTKHESKRLIKKIEG
;
A
#
# COMPACT_ATOMS: atom_id res chain seq x y z
N MET A 1 22.45 -57.55 17.04
CA MET A 1 23.12 -56.89 15.88
C MET A 1 23.93 -55.72 16.41
N LEU A 2 25.15 -55.55 15.94
CA LEU A 2 26.02 -54.43 16.31
C LEU A 2 26.12 -53.44 15.15
N ILE A 3 25.89 -52.17 15.44
CA ILE A 3 26.05 -51.06 14.51
C ILE A 3 27.31 -50.30 14.89
N ILE A 4 28.25 -50.21 13.95
CA ILE A 4 29.57 -49.63 14.17
C ILE A 4 29.69 -48.33 13.38
N LYS A 5 29.88 -47.23 14.12
CA LYS A 5 30.11 -45.89 13.58
C LYS A 5 31.54 -45.49 13.87
N ILE A 6 32.35 -45.28 12.82
CA ILE A 6 33.76 -44.90 12.93
C ILE A 6 33.95 -43.49 12.37
N LYS A 7 34.61 -42.62 13.13
CA LYS A 7 34.99 -41.27 12.71
C LYS A 7 36.46 -41.06 13.03
N ASN A 8 37.27 -40.85 12.00
CA ASN A 8 38.74 -40.86 12.09
C ASN A 8 39.20 -42.17 12.78
N THR A 9 39.96 -42.09 13.87
CA THR A 9 40.46 -43.27 14.58
C THR A 9 39.55 -43.78 15.69
N LYS A 10 38.42 -43.12 16.00
CA LYS A 10 37.53 -43.50 17.11
C LYS A 10 36.22 -44.10 16.59
N ALA A 11 35.78 -45.17 17.24
CA ALA A 11 34.56 -45.89 16.90
C ALA A 11 33.61 -45.99 18.08
N LYS A 12 32.31 -45.91 17.80
CA LYS A 12 31.21 -46.20 18.72
C LYS A 12 30.50 -47.47 18.26
N ILE A 13 30.16 -48.33 19.22
CA ILE A 13 29.42 -49.57 19.03
C ILE A 13 28.04 -49.36 19.62
N TYR A 14 27.00 -49.62 18.83
CA TYR A 14 25.62 -49.60 19.27
C TYR A 14 25.06 -51.01 19.19
N SER A 15 24.31 -51.44 20.20
CA SER A 15 23.61 -52.72 20.17
C SER A 15 22.14 -52.50 19.78
N TYR A 16 21.65 -53.34 18.88
CA TYR A 16 20.25 -53.41 18.48
C TYR A 16 19.68 -54.79 18.81
N SER A 17 18.58 -54.80 19.57
CA SER A 17 17.82 -56.01 19.92
C SER A 17 16.38 -55.91 19.38
N ASN A 18 15.90 -56.99 18.75
CA ASN A 18 14.58 -57.05 18.12
C ASN A 18 13.44 -57.39 19.11
N THR A 19 13.75 -57.66 20.38
CA THR A 19 12.80 -58.22 21.37
C THR A 19 12.01 -57.20 22.19
N LYS A 20 12.40 -55.92 22.16
CA LYS A 20 11.63 -54.78 22.69
C LYS A 20 11.74 -53.66 21.65
N LYS A 21 10.61 -53.13 21.19
CA LYS A 21 10.51 -52.06 20.17
C LYS A 21 11.73 -51.10 20.26
N SER A 22 12.61 -51.19 19.26
CA SER A 22 13.67 -50.22 18.93
C SER A 22 14.55 -49.69 20.10
N ASP A 23 14.98 -50.54 21.04
CA ASP A 23 15.86 -50.10 22.13
C ASP A 23 17.34 -50.19 21.68
N ILE A 24 17.89 -49.09 21.16
CA ILE A 24 19.31 -48.99 20.77
C ILE A 24 20.08 -48.30 21.87
N ARG A 25 21.17 -48.91 22.31
CA ARG A 25 22.02 -48.33 23.36
C ARG A 25 23.45 -48.28 22.89
N LEU A 26 24.15 -47.21 23.29
CA LEU A 26 25.59 -47.14 23.16
C LEU A 26 26.18 -48.29 23.97
N PHE A 27 26.68 -49.30 23.28
CA PHE A 27 27.18 -50.55 23.83
C PHE A 27 28.67 -50.46 24.15
N GLY A 28 29.42 -49.63 23.42
CA GLY A 28 30.83 -49.42 23.69
C GLY A 28 31.53 -48.46 22.74
N THR A 29 32.84 -48.35 22.89
CA THR A 29 33.74 -47.56 22.03
C THR A 29 35.06 -48.28 21.83
N PHE A 30 35.72 -48.09 20.70
CA PHE A 30 37.10 -48.55 20.48
C PHE A 30 37.88 -47.53 19.65
N THR A 31 39.19 -47.67 19.60
CA THR A 31 40.07 -46.90 18.72
C THR A 31 40.67 -47.85 17.69
N ILE A 32 40.69 -47.44 16.43
CA ILE A 32 41.41 -48.12 15.35
C ILE A 32 42.56 -47.27 14.86
N ILE A 33 43.74 -47.87 14.75
CA ILE A 33 44.93 -47.24 14.17
C ILE A 33 45.56 -48.17 13.13
N SER A 34 46.32 -47.62 12.19
CA SER A 34 47.15 -48.40 11.28
C SER A 34 48.59 -48.38 11.77
N LYS A 35 49.18 -49.56 12.02
CA LYS A 35 50.59 -49.71 12.41
C LYS A 35 51.23 -50.76 11.50
N ASN A 36 52.31 -50.41 10.81
CA ASN A 36 52.98 -51.27 9.82
C ASN A 36 52.02 -51.81 8.73
N ASN A 37 51.13 -50.95 8.21
CA ASN A 37 50.08 -51.32 7.25
C ASN A 37 49.11 -52.43 7.73
N LYS A 38 48.99 -52.65 9.04
CA LYS A 38 47.98 -53.53 9.61
C LYS A 38 47.06 -52.75 10.55
N PRO A 39 45.73 -52.91 10.44
CA PRO A 39 44.80 -52.28 11.36
C PRO A 39 44.90 -52.92 12.74
N GLN A 40 45.01 -52.10 13.78
CA GLN A 40 45.02 -52.52 15.18
C GLN A 40 43.87 -51.85 15.93
N ILE A 41 43.12 -52.67 16.68
CA ILE A 41 42.10 -52.22 17.62
C ILE A 41 42.75 -51.99 18.99
N LEU A 42 42.43 -50.85 19.60
CA LEU A 42 42.91 -50.43 20.91
C LEU A 42 41.75 -49.88 21.75
N ASN A 43 41.92 -49.89 23.07
CA ASN A 43 41.03 -49.20 24.01
C ASN A 43 39.53 -49.55 23.85
N VAL A 44 39.22 -50.84 23.67
CA VAL A 44 37.84 -51.31 23.59
C VAL A 44 37.19 -51.20 24.98
N LYS A 45 36.13 -50.41 25.07
CA LYS A 45 35.36 -50.17 26.30
C LYS A 45 33.90 -50.49 26.06
N LEU A 46 33.31 -51.39 26.83
CA LEU A 46 31.88 -51.71 26.78
C LEU A 46 31.14 -51.12 27.99
N LYS A 47 29.89 -50.68 27.79
CA LYS A 47 29.02 -50.17 28.86
C LYS A 47 28.21 -51.32 29.49
N LYS A 48 28.47 -51.65 30.76
CA LYS A 48 27.62 -52.54 31.57
C LYS A 48 27.09 -51.80 32.80
N SER A 49 25.76 -51.64 32.86
CA SER A 49 24.89 -51.32 34.02
C SER A 49 25.28 -50.24 35.06
N ASN A 50 26.45 -49.59 34.97
CA ASN A 50 26.88 -48.29 35.53
C ASN A 50 28.41 -48.06 35.44
N ASN A 51 29.22 -48.99 34.91
CA ASN A 51 30.67 -48.81 34.68
C ASN A 51 31.11 -49.21 33.25
N ASN A 52 32.19 -48.58 32.76
CA ASN A 52 32.83 -48.94 31.49
C ASN A 52 33.86 -50.06 31.75
N GLU A 53 33.66 -51.23 31.16
CA GLU A 53 34.58 -52.37 31.24
C GLU A 53 35.54 -52.33 30.03
N VAL A 54 36.85 -52.36 30.28
CA VAL A 54 37.86 -52.48 29.22
C VAL A 54 38.01 -53.96 28.90
N ILE A 55 37.76 -54.36 27.66
CA ILE A 55 37.89 -55.75 27.22
C ILE A 55 39.14 -55.94 26.36
N THR A 56 39.63 -57.16 26.33
CA THR A 56 40.77 -57.57 25.49
C THR A 56 40.39 -57.60 24.01
N ASN A 57 41.40 -57.62 23.14
CA ASN A 57 41.17 -57.72 21.70
C ASN A 57 40.59 -59.08 21.29
N GLU A 58 40.89 -60.16 22.02
CA GLU A 58 40.30 -61.49 21.80
C GLU A 58 38.80 -61.47 22.12
N GLU A 59 38.42 -60.94 23.29
CA GLU A 59 37.01 -60.79 23.69
C GLU A 59 36.23 -59.88 22.73
N PHE A 60 36.87 -58.83 22.20
CA PHE A 60 36.25 -57.96 21.22
C PHE A 60 36.05 -58.64 19.86
N HIS A 61 37.00 -59.46 19.44
CA HIS A 61 36.90 -60.25 18.23
C HIS A 61 35.76 -61.28 18.31
N ASP A 62 35.62 -61.97 19.44
CA ASP A 62 34.55 -62.94 19.66
C ASP A 62 33.18 -62.25 19.67
N LEU A 63 33.09 -61.09 20.35
CA LEU A 63 31.90 -60.24 20.31
C LEU A 63 31.48 -59.87 18.87
N LEU A 64 32.44 -59.55 18.00
CA LEU A 64 32.15 -59.21 16.61
C LEU A 64 31.72 -60.43 15.79
N LYS A 65 32.25 -61.63 16.05
CA LYS A 65 31.84 -62.88 15.40
C LYS A 65 30.44 -63.32 15.80
N ASP A 66 30.09 -63.14 17.06
CA ASP A 66 28.81 -63.58 17.63
C ASP A 66 27.63 -62.69 17.20
N ASN A 67 27.90 -61.57 16.54
CA ASN A 67 26.88 -60.58 16.18
C ASN A 67 26.90 -60.25 14.70
N LYS A 68 25.72 -60.10 14.09
CA LYS A 68 25.60 -59.46 12.78
C LYS A 68 26.15 -58.02 12.86
N ILE A 69 27.16 -57.71 12.05
CA ILE A 69 27.82 -56.40 12.02
C ILE A 69 27.23 -55.55 10.89
N SER A 70 26.88 -54.31 11.20
CA SER A 70 26.63 -53.29 10.18
C SER A 70 27.45 -52.04 10.40
N ILE A 71 28.08 -51.59 9.33
CA ILE A 71 28.97 -50.42 9.34
C ILE A 71 28.19 -49.25 8.73
N VAL A 72 28.21 -48.11 9.44
CA VAL A 72 27.45 -46.91 9.02
C VAL A 72 28.12 -46.22 7.81
N TYR A 73 29.45 -46.13 7.82
CA TYR A 73 30.25 -45.51 6.75
C TYR A 73 31.47 -46.38 6.43
N LYS A 74 31.91 -46.36 5.17
CA LYS A 74 33.13 -47.08 4.74
C LYS A 74 34.34 -46.60 5.54
N HIS A 75 35.13 -47.56 6.03
CA HIS A 75 36.37 -47.26 6.76
C HIS A 75 37.41 -48.32 6.44
N LYS A 76 38.38 -47.96 5.60
CA LYS A 76 39.32 -48.89 4.97
C LYS A 76 40.03 -49.80 5.97
N GLU A 77 40.55 -49.23 7.06
CA GLU A 77 41.30 -49.96 8.08
C GLU A 77 40.41 -50.95 8.86
N PHE A 78 39.15 -50.61 9.12
CA PHE A 78 38.26 -51.50 9.87
C PHE A 78 37.69 -52.59 8.97
N GLU A 79 37.43 -52.28 7.71
CA GLU A 79 37.07 -53.28 6.70
C GLU A 79 38.19 -54.29 6.49
N GLU A 80 39.44 -53.83 6.43
CA GLU A 80 40.61 -54.68 6.36
C GLU A 80 40.76 -55.55 7.62
N TYR A 81 40.47 -54.99 8.81
CA TYR A 81 40.43 -55.75 10.05
C TYR A 81 39.36 -56.86 10.02
N LEU A 82 38.13 -56.55 9.64
CA LEU A 82 37.04 -57.53 9.55
C LEU A 82 37.32 -58.63 8.52
N LYS A 83 37.88 -58.25 7.36
CA LYS A 83 38.29 -59.20 6.31
C LYS A 83 39.40 -60.14 6.78
N ASN A 84 40.42 -59.61 7.45
CA ASN A 84 41.53 -60.42 7.97
C ASN A 84 41.10 -61.44 9.04
N HIS A 85 39.93 -61.24 9.66
CA HIS A 85 39.39 -62.10 10.72
C HIS A 85 38.15 -62.91 10.29
N ASN A 86 37.80 -62.92 8.99
CA ASN A 86 36.63 -63.61 8.43
C ASN A 86 35.30 -63.23 9.12
N ILE A 87 35.06 -61.93 9.35
CA ILE A 87 33.81 -61.43 9.94
C ILE A 87 32.95 -60.79 8.85
N ASP A 88 31.73 -61.33 8.65
CA ASP A 88 30.76 -60.80 7.70
C ASP A 88 30.17 -59.46 8.17
N TYR A 89 30.01 -58.52 7.24
CA TYR A 89 29.44 -57.20 7.52
C TYR A 89 28.57 -56.68 6.38
N SER A 90 27.61 -55.83 6.71
CA SER A 90 26.78 -55.10 5.74
C SER A 90 26.88 -53.59 5.94
N TYR A 91 26.61 -52.81 4.88
CA TYR A 91 26.53 -51.36 4.98
C TYR A 91 25.09 -50.93 5.27
N THR A 92 24.92 -49.96 6.17
CA THR A 92 23.62 -49.35 6.44
C THR A 92 23.80 -47.84 6.57
N ARG A 93 23.14 -47.06 5.70
CA ARG A 93 23.06 -45.61 5.86
C ARG A 93 22.03 -45.29 6.94
N LEU A 94 22.45 -44.62 8.01
CA LEU A 94 21.61 -44.29 9.16
C LEU A 94 21.70 -42.81 9.48
N CYS A 95 20.58 -42.23 9.93
CA CYS A 95 20.57 -40.88 10.46
C CYS A 95 21.45 -40.81 11.71
N ILE A 96 22.49 -39.97 11.63
CA ILE A 96 23.49 -39.84 12.68
C ILE A 96 22.90 -39.25 13.97
N ASN A 97 21.96 -38.29 13.86
CA ASN A 97 21.31 -37.64 14.99
C ASN A 97 20.32 -38.58 15.68
N CYS A 98 19.51 -39.33 14.93
CA CYS A 98 18.62 -40.35 15.51
C CYS A 98 19.42 -41.38 16.32
N LEU A 99 20.56 -41.83 15.79
CA LEU A 99 21.41 -42.83 16.45
C LEU A 99 21.98 -42.31 17.78
N GLU A 100 22.20 -41.01 17.91
CA GLU A 100 22.72 -40.39 19.14
C GLU A 100 21.69 -40.31 20.26
N ILE A 101 20.40 -40.17 19.92
CA ILE A 101 19.28 -40.23 20.87
C ILE A 101 18.71 -41.66 21.05
N GLY A 102 19.38 -42.68 20.49
CA GLY A 102 19.00 -44.09 20.67
C GLY A 102 17.95 -44.63 19.71
N ASN A 103 17.74 -43.98 18.56
CA ASN A 103 16.79 -44.38 17.52
C ASN A 103 17.50 -44.81 16.21
N ILE A 104 16.90 -45.71 15.44
CA ILE A 104 17.38 -46.09 14.09
C ILE A 104 16.42 -45.53 13.06
N THR A 105 16.95 -44.68 12.18
CA THR A 105 16.24 -44.22 10.99
C THR A 105 17.10 -44.53 9.76
N PRO A 106 16.70 -45.50 8.92
CA PRO A 106 17.44 -45.83 7.70
C PRO A 106 17.33 -44.71 6.67
N LEU A 107 18.45 -44.41 6.01
CA LEU A 107 18.54 -43.39 4.97
C LEU A 107 18.65 -44.03 3.59
N THR A 108 17.97 -43.39 2.64
CA THR A 108 18.07 -43.66 1.19
C THR A 108 18.46 -42.37 0.50
N GLU A 109 18.82 -42.41 -0.78
CA GLU A 109 19.06 -41.18 -1.56
C GLU A 109 17.85 -40.23 -1.56
N LYS A 110 16.63 -40.76 -1.46
CA LYS A 110 15.42 -39.94 -1.38
C LYS A 110 15.21 -39.31 0.00
N THR A 111 15.68 -39.94 1.08
CA THR A 111 15.38 -39.54 2.47
C THR A 111 16.57 -38.96 3.24
N ALA A 112 17.77 -38.97 2.65
CA ALA A 112 18.98 -38.39 3.21
C ALA A 112 19.07 -36.88 2.96
N TYR A 113 19.46 -36.15 3.99
CA TYR A 113 19.74 -34.71 3.98
C TYR A 113 21.19 -34.50 4.39
N LYS A 114 21.94 -33.70 3.64
CA LYS A 114 23.35 -33.43 3.89
C LYS A 114 23.50 -32.49 5.09
N TYR A 115 24.43 -32.82 5.98
CA TYR A 115 24.83 -31.99 7.11
C TYR A 115 26.33 -32.11 7.35
N ASN A 116 27.06 -31.11 6.88
CA ASN A 116 28.52 -31.05 6.75
C ASN A 116 29.01 -32.29 5.99
N ASP A 117 29.84 -33.13 6.60
CA ASP A 117 30.33 -34.39 6.03
C ASP A 117 29.43 -35.61 6.30
N ASN A 118 28.22 -35.41 6.87
CA ASN A 118 27.32 -36.51 7.27
C ASN A 118 25.93 -36.38 6.62
N GLU A 119 25.11 -37.41 6.84
CA GLU A 119 23.72 -37.45 6.41
C GLU A 119 22.76 -37.65 7.59
N ILE A 120 21.61 -36.97 7.54
CA ILE A 120 20.52 -37.06 8.51
C ILE A 120 19.17 -37.30 7.82
N CYS A 121 18.14 -37.66 8.58
CA CYS A 121 16.78 -37.74 8.07
C CYS A 121 16.07 -36.38 8.11
N TYR A 122 14.99 -36.24 7.35
CA TYR A 122 14.16 -35.03 7.31
C TYR A 122 13.78 -34.52 8.69
N ASN A 123 13.22 -35.36 9.57
CA ASN A 123 12.75 -34.92 10.89
C ASN A 123 13.89 -34.34 11.76
N CYS A 124 15.10 -34.90 11.67
CA CYS A 124 16.25 -34.34 12.39
C CYS A 124 16.74 -33.03 11.76
N ALA A 125 16.65 -32.91 10.44
CA ALA A 125 17.03 -31.68 9.75
C ALA A 125 16.01 -30.55 9.99
N GLU A 126 14.72 -30.86 9.93
CA GLU A 126 13.61 -29.96 10.24
C GLU A 126 13.72 -29.47 11.69
N PHE A 127 13.91 -30.36 12.65
CA PHE A 127 14.09 -29.99 14.05
C PHE A 127 15.27 -29.04 14.27
N GLU A 128 16.41 -29.26 13.60
CA GLU A 128 17.58 -28.38 13.74
C GLU A 128 17.29 -26.98 13.20
N VAL A 129 16.61 -26.89 12.05
CA VAL A 129 16.20 -25.60 11.45
C VAL A 129 15.20 -24.89 12.35
N GLU A 130 14.16 -25.59 12.82
CA GLU A 130 13.15 -25.05 13.73
C GLU A 130 13.79 -24.54 15.02
N SER A 131 14.65 -25.34 15.65
CA SER A 131 15.34 -24.96 16.89
C SER A 131 16.22 -23.73 16.68
N LEU A 132 17.01 -23.70 15.61
CA LEU A 132 17.88 -22.57 15.32
C LEU A 132 17.08 -21.30 15.08
N LEU A 133 16.06 -21.35 14.22
CA LEU A 133 15.23 -20.19 13.91
C LEU A 133 14.44 -19.68 15.12
N TYR A 134 13.98 -20.59 15.99
CA TYR A 134 13.32 -20.22 17.25
C TYR A 134 14.28 -19.45 18.17
N ASP A 135 15.55 -19.84 18.26
CA ASP A 135 16.58 -19.10 19.02
C ASP A 135 16.81 -17.69 18.44
N TYR A 136 16.61 -17.51 17.13
CA TYR A 136 16.62 -16.22 16.44
C TYR A 136 15.27 -15.48 16.47
N SER A 137 14.31 -15.93 17.29
CA SER A 137 12.98 -15.31 17.47
C SER A 137 12.09 -15.30 16.23
N TYR A 138 12.29 -16.22 15.28
CA TYR A 138 11.33 -16.45 14.20
C TYR A 138 10.11 -17.21 14.72
N ASN A 139 8.92 -16.85 14.23
CA ASN A 139 7.72 -17.61 14.51
C ASN A 139 7.49 -18.76 13.51
N SER A 140 6.39 -19.50 13.69
CA SER A 140 6.05 -20.65 12.83
C SER A 140 5.90 -20.31 11.34
N ASN A 141 5.47 -19.09 10.99
CA ASN A 141 5.34 -18.65 9.60
C ASN A 141 6.71 -18.26 9.03
N GLY A 142 7.56 -17.59 9.82
CA GLY A 142 8.95 -17.26 9.48
C GLY A 142 9.84 -18.49 9.23
N ILE A 143 9.50 -19.64 9.82
CA ILE A 143 10.21 -20.92 9.63
C ILE A 143 9.88 -21.59 8.29
N ARG A 144 8.64 -21.44 7.78
CA ARG A 144 8.14 -22.17 6.60
C ARG A 144 9.05 -22.08 5.36
N PRO A 145 9.62 -20.92 4.98
CA PRO A 145 10.49 -20.84 3.81
C PRO A 145 11.76 -21.67 3.95
N PHE A 146 12.40 -21.66 5.12
CA PHE A 146 13.61 -22.44 5.38
C PHE A 146 13.31 -23.94 5.34
N ILE A 147 12.14 -24.38 5.82
CA ILE A 147 11.70 -25.77 5.74
C ILE A 147 11.37 -26.18 4.29
N LYS A 148 10.70 -25.33 3.53
CA LYS A 148 10.47 -25.55 2.09
C LYS A 148 11.82 -25.71 1.36
N TYR A 149 12.75 -24.81 1.62
CA TYR A 149 14.07 -24.83 1.01
C TYR A 149 14.90 -26.06 1.42
N LEU A 150 14.84 -26.46 2.69
CA LEU A 150 15.43 -27.69 3.17
C LEU A 150 14.89 -28.89 2.38
N LYS A 151 13.57 -28.96 2.13
CA LYS A 151 12.95 -30.03 1.31
C LYS A 151 13.47 -30.04 -0.13
N ASP A 152 13.57 -28.86 -0.74
CA ASP A 152 13.95 -28.71 -2.14
C ASP A 152 15.43 -29.05 -2.38
N THR A 153 16.32 -28.65 -1.47
CA THR A 153 17.78 -28.81 -1.64
C THR A 153 18.38 -30.02 -0.97
N LYS A 154 17.73 -30.51 0.09
CA LYS A 154 18.24 -31.57 0.97
C LYS A 154 19.64 -31.29 1.55
N ASP A 155 19.99 -30.02 1.76
CA ASP A 155 21.27 -29.61 2.38
C ASP A 155 21.02 -28.71 3.59
N LEU A 156 21.12 -29.30 4.80
CA LEU A 156 20.97 -28.58 6.06
C LEU A 156 22.10 -27.58 6.30
N SER A 157 23.34 -27.90 5.90
CA SER A 157 24.47 -26.98 6.11
C SER A 157 24.29 -25.67 5.36
N LEU A 158 23.73 -25.76 4.16
CA LEU A 158 23.37 -24.59 3.36
C LEU A 158 22.29 -23.75 4.06
N VAL A 159 21.24 -24.39 4.60
CA VAL A 159 20.17 -23.69 5.33
C VAL A 159 20.70 -23.01 6.60
N ILE A 160 21.58 -23.68 7.36
CA ILE A 160 22.19 -23.11 8.56
C ILE A 160 23.10 -21.93 8.21
N ASP A 161 23.93 -22.04 7.17
CA ASP A 161 24.77 -20.93 6.70
C ASP A 161 23.92 -19.71 6.34
N MET A 162 22.77 -19.92 5.70
CA MET A 162 21.81 -18.86 5.38
C MET A 162 21.22 -18.19 6.62
N ILE A 163 20.87 -18.96 7.65
CA ILE A 163 20.33 -18.43 8.90
C ILE A 163 21.39 -17.60 9.63
N LEU A 164 22.64 -18.08 9.67
CA LEU A 164 23.72 -17.44 10.42
C LEU A 164 24.32 -16.22 9.71
N ASN A 165 24.47 -16.27 8.39
CA ASN A 165 25.13 -15.22 7.60
C ASN A 165 24.15 -14.29 6.86
N GLY A 166 22.84 -14.52 7.03
CA GLY A 166 21.77 -13.75 6.43
C GLY A 166 21.54 -14.06 4.94
N ILE A 167 20.33 -13.75 4.48
CA ILE A 167 19.95 -13.99 3.08
C ILE A 167 20.38 -12.81 2.21
N ASN A 168 21.25 -13.05 1.23
CA ASN A 168 21.59 -12.07 0.21
C ASN A 168 20.69 -12.27 -1.03
N PRO A 169 19.66 -11.42 -1.27
CA PRO A 169 18.73 -11.60 -2.38
C PRO A 169 19.37 -11.41 -3.76
N ILE A 170 20.55 -10.80 -3.83
CA ILE A 170 21.24 -10.53 -5.09
C ILE A 170 22.05 -11.73 -5.55
N LYS A 171 22.71 -12.40 -4.60
CA LYS A 171 23.51 -13.60 -4.84
C LYS A 171 22.62 -14.82 -5.01
N ASN A 172 21.58 -14.95 -4.17
CA ASN A 172 20.73 -16.12 -4.11
C ASN A 172 19.24 -15.72 -4.16
N PRO A 173 18.75 -15.18 -5.30
CA PRO A 173 17.37 -14.70 -5.43
C PRO A 173 16.32 -15.79 -5.19
N GLU A 174 16.63 -17.05 -5.52
CA GLU A 174 15.78 -18.22 -5.33
C GLU A 174 15.42 -18.47 -3.85
N PHE A 175 16.23 -17.97 -2.89
CA PHE A 175 15.97 -18.13 -1.46
C PHE A 175 15.01 -17.11 -0.88
N THR A 176 14.87 -15.98 -1.56
CA THR A 176 13.91 -14.96 -1.16
C THR A 176 12.60 -15.10 -1.90
N LEU A 177 12.57 -15.87 -2.99
CA LEU A 177 11.38 -16.10 -3.80
C LEU A 177 10.31 -16.86 -3.00
N TYR A 178 9.20 -16.20 -2.74
CA TYR A 178 8.01 -16.81 -2.15
C TYR A 178 7.25 -17.61 -3.22
N ASP A 179 6.86 -16.93 -4.30
CA ASP A 179 6.21 -17.52 -5.47
C ASP A 179 6.40 -16.67 -6.74
N LYS A 180 5.93 -17.22 -7.86
CA LYS A 180 5.92 -16.56 -9.16
C LYS A 180 4.51 -16.62 -9.75
N ILE A 181 3.95 -15.45 -10.03
CA ILE A 181 2.68 -15.30 -10.74
C ILE A 181 3.01 -15.33 -12.24
N GLU A 182 2.63 -16.41 -12.92
CA GLU A 182 2.90 -16.58 -14.35
C GLU A 182 2.03 -15.67 -15.23
N SER A 183 2.61 -15.19 -16.33
CA SER A 183 1.86 -14.52 -17.40
C SER A 183 1.22 -15.58 -18.29
N ASN A 184 -0.10 -15.53 -18.44
CA ASN A 184 -0.80 -16.37 -19.39
C ASN A 184 -1.19 -15.53 -20.61
N GLU A 185 -0.40 -15.62 -21.68
CA GLU A 185 -0.83 -15.11 -22.99
C GLU A 185 -1.86 -16.08 -23.57
N GLU A 186 -3.14 -15.70 -23.54
CA GLU A 186 -4.11 -16.33 -24.43
C GLU A 186 -3.93 -15.74 -25.84
N GLU A 187 -4.01 -16.59 -26.86
CA GLU A 187 -4.06 -16.16 -28.27
C GLU A 187 -5.41 -15.44 -28.55
N PHE A 188 -5.54 -14.19 -28.13
CA PHE A 188 -6.62 -13.34 -28.62
C PHE A 188 -6.39 -13.02 -30.09
N ALA A 189 -7.47 -13.02 -30.89
CA ALA A 189 -7.42 -12.59 -32.28
C ALA A 189 -6.84 -11.16 -32.37
N LYS A 190 -5.83 -10.95 -33.22
CA LYS A 190 -5.25 -9.63 -33.45
C LYS A 190 -6.21 -8.76 -34.26
N ILE A 191 -7.07 -8.01 -33.57
CA ILE A 191 -7.98 -7.03 -34.20
C ILE A 191 -7.20 -5.74 -34.47
N SER A 192 -7.12 -5.35 -35.75
CA SER A 192 -6.52 -4.07 -36.14
C SER A 192 -7.42 -2.91 -35.76
N ILE A 193 -6.84 -1.77 -35.41
CA ILE A 193 -7.61 -0.53 -35.23
C ILE A 193 -8.40 -0.13 -36.50
N ASP A 194 -7.95 -0.64 -37.66
CA ASP A 194 -8.64 -0.47 -38.93
C ASP A 194 -10.02 -1.10 -39.00
N ASP A 195 -10.23 -2.20 -38.28
CA ASP A 195 -11.46 -2.97 -38.32
C ASP A 195 -12.51 -2.45 -37.33
N VAL A 196 -12.12 -1.55 -36.43
CA VAL A 196 -13.00 -0.99 -35.40
C VAL A 196 -13.97 0.03 -36.01
N ALA A 197 -15.26 -0.09 -35.69
CA ALA A 197 -16.35 0.74 -36.22
C ALA A 197 -16.42 2.16 -35.59
N ILE A 198 -15.33 2.92 -35.72
CA ILE A 198 -15.21 4.31 -35.22
C ILE A 198 -15.02 5.32 -36.38
N PRO A 199 -15.31 6.62 -36.15
CA PRO A 199 -15.15 7.65 -37.18
C PRO A 199 -13.74 7.70 -37.80
N LYS A 200 -13.66 7.89 -39.12
CA LYS A 200 -12.39 7.86 -39.88
C LYS A 200 -11.35 8.86 -39.35
N VAL A 201 -11.79 10.06 -38.97
CA VAL A 201 -10.93 11.11 -38.38
C VAL A 201 -10.33 10.69 -37.04
N PHE A 202 -11.10 10.03 -36.19
CA PHE A 202 -10.62 9.51 -34.91
C PHE A 202 -9.66 8.34 -35.11
N LYS A 203 -10.01 7.41 -36.01
CA LYS A 203 -9.16 6.28 -36.41
C LYS A 203 -7.77 6.75 -36.91
N ALA A 204 -7.71 7.84 -37.68
CA ALA A 204 -6.45 8.40 -38.17
C ALA A 204 -5.51 8.88 -37.05
N ILE A 205 -6.05 9.37 -35.92
CA ILE A 205 -5.26 9.75 -34.75
C ILE A 205 -4.76 8.51 -34.02
N LEU A 206 -5.63 7.52 -33.79
CA LEU A 206 -5.28 6.29 -33.07
C LEU A 206 -4.22 5.46 -33.81
N LYS A 207 -4.27 5.40 -35.15
CA LYS A 207 -3.28 4.68 -35.98
C LYS A 207 -1.83 5.11 -35.76
N ARG A 208 -1.61 6.36 -35.34
CA ARG A 208 -0.27 6.87 -35.05
C ARG A 208 0.28 6.34 -33.73
N LYS A 209 -0.59 5.81 -32.86
CA LYS A 209 -0.27 5.36 -31.51
C LYS A 209 -0.40 3.84 -31.35
N ILE A 210 -1.37 3.22 -32.01
CA ILE A 210 -1.77 1.83 -31.75
C ILE A 210 -2.08 1.12 -33.08
N LYS A 211 -1.56 -0.10 -33.24
CA LYS A 211 -1.81 -0.95 -34.41
C LYS A 211 -2.91 -2.00 -34.17
N TYR A 212 -2.89 -2.65 -33.01
CA TYR A 212 -3.82 -3.71 -32.64
C TYR A 212 -4.44 -3.44 -31.26
N LEU A 213 -5.66 -3.93 -31.05
CA LEU A 213 -6.32 -3.85 -29.75
C LEU A 213 -5.77 -4.88 -28.76
N LEU A 214 -5.79 -4.53 -27.48
CA LEU A 214 -5.50 -5.43 -26.37
C LEU A 214 -6.73 -6.30 -26.04
N PRO A 215 -6.54 -7.48 -25.41
CA PRO A 215 -7.62 -8.42 -25.09
C PRO A 215 -8.84 -7.78 -24.40
N VAL A 216 -8.60 -7.00 -23.34
CA VAL A 216 -9.67 -6.33 -22.59
C VAL A 216 -10.49 -5.35 -23.46
N GLN A 217 -9.86 -4.73 -24.45
CA GLN A 217 -10.52 -3.81 -25.38
C GLN A 217 -11.41 -4.59 -26.37
N ILE A 218 -10.94 -5.74 -26.84
CA ILE A 218 -11.72 -6.66 -27.69
C ILE A 218 -12.93 -7.18 -26.93
N LEU A 219 -12.74 -7.64 -25.69
CA LEU A 219 -13.84 -8.10 -24.84
C LEU A 219 -14.88 -7.00 -24.59
N ALA A 220 -14.44 -5.75 -24.36
CA ALA A 220 -15.35 -4.62 -24.22
C ALA A 220 -16.16 -4.35 -25.50
N LEU A 221 -15.53 -4.40 -26.68
CA LEU A 221 -16.24 -4.28 -27.96
C LEU A 221 -17.31 -5.37 -28.12
N ASN A 222 -16.96 -6.63 -27.80
CA ASN A 222 -17.89 -7.77 -27.88
C ASN A 222 -19.08 -7.64 -26.92
N GLN A 223 -18.87 -7.02 -25.74
CA GLN A 223 -19.95 -6.76 -24.78
C GLN A 223 -20.82 -5.55 -25.13
N GLY A 224 -20.52 -4.85 -26.23
CA GLY A 224 -21.38 -3.80 -26.76
C GLY A 224 -20.90 -2.38 -26.48
N LEU A 225 -19.60 -2.16 -26.26
CA LEU A 225 -19.02 -0.83 -25.98
C LEU A 225 -19.49 0.27 -26.97
N LEU A 226 -19.57 -0.04 -28.27
CA LEU A 226 -20.00 0.93 -29.29
C LEU A 226 -21.52 0.96 -29.52
N TYR A 227 -22.28 0.11 -28.82
CA TYR A 227 -23.72 -0.08 -28.95
C TYR A 227 -24.51 0.40 -27.71
N ASN A 228 -23.96 1.36 -26.95
CA ASN A 228 -24.59 1.97 -25.77
C ASN A 228 -24.86 1.01 -24.59
N GLU A 229 -24.15 -0.12 -24.52
CA GLU A 229 -24.26 -0.99 -23.36
C GLU A 229 -23.44 -0.43 -22.19
N ASP A 230 -24.01 -0.45 -20.99
CA ASP A 230 -23.30 -0.06 -19.78
C ASP A 230 -22.32 -1.17 -19.38
N LEU A 231 -21.06 -0.83 -19.14
CA LEU A 231 -20.00 -1.81 -18.94
C LEU A 231 -19.26 -1.60 -17.61
N LEU A 232 -19.02 -2.69 -16.90
CA LEU A 232 -18.01 -2.75 -15.83
C LEU A 232 -16.80 -3.50 -16.37
N VAL A 233 -15.69 -2.79 -16.58
CA VAL A 233 -14.44 -3.37 -17.07
C VAL A 233 -13.47 -3.56 -15.91
N VAL A 234 -13.23 -4.82 -15.56
CA VAL A 234 -12.35 -5.26 -14.49
C VAL A 234 -11.10 -5.87 -15.12
N SER A 235 -9.97 -5.18 -14.97
CA SER A 235 -8.67 -5.69 -15.42
C SER A 235 -7.53 -5.03 -14.66
N GLN A 236 -6.36 -5.66 -14.65
CA GLN A 236 -5.20 -5.11 -13.95
C GLN A 236 -4.80 -3.70 -14.46
N THR A 237 -4.01 -2.97 -13.67
CA THR A 237 -3.46 -1.68 -14.08
C THR A 237 -2.55 -1.86 -15.31
N ALA A 238 -2.46 -0.83 -16.16
CA ALA A 238 -1.73 -0.86 -17.44
C ALA A 238 -2.25 -1.84 -18.53
N SER A 239 -3.46 -2.41 -18.39
CA SER A 239 -4.11 -3.25 -19.43
C SER A 239 -4.70 -2.47 -20.62
N GLY A 240 -4.57 -1.14 -20.64
CA GLY A 240 -5.09 -0.28 -21.71
C GLY A 240 -6.56 0.16 -21.57
N LYS A 241 -7.09 0.21 -20.33
CA LYS A 241 -8.46 0.67 -20.01
C LYS A 241 -8.80 2.06 -20.57
N THR A 242 -7.82 2.97 -20.66
CA THR A 242 -8.05 4.32 -21.20
C THR A 242 -8.56 4.30 -22.64
N LEU A 243 -8.11 3.38 -23.50
CA LEU A 243 -8.60 3.32 -24.89
C LEU A 243 -10.09 2.94 -24.95
N ILE A 244 -10.58 2.12 -24.01
CA ILE A 244 -12.01 1.76 -23.92
C ILE A 244 -12.85 3.03 -23.71
N ALA A 245 -12.40 3.89 -22.80
CA ALA A 245 -13.03 5.19 -22.55
C ALA A 245 -13.02 6.09 -23.80
N GLU A 246 -11.91 6.13 -24.54
CA GLU A 246 -11.79 6.94 -25.76
C GLU A 246 -12.68 6.42 -26.90
N LEU A 247 -12.73 5.10 -27.09
CA LEU A 247 -13.54 4.46 -28.14
C LEU A 247 -15.02 4.82 -28.00
N ALA A 248 -15.56 4.77 -26.78
CA ALA A 248 -16.92 5.21 -26.51
C ALA A 248 -17.05 6.75 -26.51
N GLY A 249 -16.22 7.42 -25.71
CA GLY A 249 -16.22 8.86 -25.46
C GLY A 249 -16.11 9.73 -26.71
N ILE A 250 -15.02 9.56 -27.46
CA ILE A 250 -14.70 10.41 -28.62
C ILE A 250 -15.69 10.17 -29.76
N THR A 251 -16.16 8.94 -29.92
CA THR A 251 -17.20 8.61 -30.92
C THR A 251 -18.52 9.34 -30.65
N LYS A 252 -18.88 9.55 -29.38
CA LYS A 252 -20.07 10.31 -28.97
C LYS A 252 -19.83 11.82 -29.04
N ALA A 253 -18.66 12.29 -28.62
CA ALA A 253 -18.26 13.70 -28.72
C ALA A 253 -18.32 14.20 -30.16
N LEU A 254 -17.83 13.43 -31.13
CA LEU A 254 -17.94 13.76 -32.57
C LEU A 254 -19.37 13.78 -33.12
N LYS A 255 -20.35 13.30 -32.35
CA LYS A 255 -21.78 13.34 -32.67
C LYS A 255 -22.54 14.36 -31.79
N ASN A 256 -21.83 15.38 -31.29
CA ASN A 256 -22.36 16.44 -30.43
C ASN A 256 -23.02 15.93 -29.13
N LYS A 257 -22.53 14.82 -28.59
CA LYS A 257 -22.92 14.32 -27.26
C LYS A 257 -21.77 14.48 -26.29
N LYS A 258 -22.05 14.91 -25.05
CA LYS A 258 -21.00 15.13 -24.06
C LYS A 258 -20.35 13.82 -23.62
N PHE A 259 -19.04 13.85 -23.47
CA PHE A 259 -18.24 12.78 -22.89
C PHE A 259 -17.67 13.25 -21.55
N ILE A 260 -18.04 12.57 -20.47
CA ILE A 260 -17.47 12.80 -19.14
C ILE A 260 -16.47 11.69 -18.81
N TYR A 261 -15.26 12.08 -18.40
CA TYR A 261 -14.25 11.19 -17.82
C TYR A 261 -14.04 11.58 -16.35
N LEU A 262 -14.50 10.73 -15.45
CA LEU A 262 -14.30 10.86 -14.01
C LEU A 262 -13.01 10.18 -13.58
N SER A 263 -12.25 10.89 -12.74
CA SER A 263 -11.01 10.40 -12.15
C SER A 263 -11.05 10.59 -10.63
N PRO A 264 -10.50 9.66 -9.84
CA PRO A 264 -10.53 9.76 -8.39
C PRO A 264 -9.66 10.90 -7.86
N LEU A 265 -8.58 11.27 -8.55
CA LEU A 265 -7.66 12.32 -8.09
C LEU A 265 -7.64 13.53 -9.02
N VAL A 266 -7.37 14.69 -8.43
CA VAL A 266 -7.13 15.96 -9.15
C VAL A 266 -5.91 15.84 -10.08
N ALA A 267 -4.82 15.24 -9.61
CA ALA A 267 -3.60 15.07 -10.40
C ALA A 267 -3.84 14.23 -11.67
N LEU A 268 -4.53 13.09 -11.52
CA LEU A 268 -4.94 12.24 -12.64
C LEU A 268 -5.88 12.95 -13.61
N ALA A 269 -6.86 13.69 -13.09
CA ALA A 269 -7.78 14.47 -13.92
C ALA A 269 -7.02 15.55 -14.72
N ASN A 270 -6.04 16.22 -14.12
CA ASN A 270 -5.17 17.18 -14.83
C ASN A 270 -4.37 16.51 -15.96
N GLN A 271 -3.81 15.32 -15.70
CA GLN A 271 -3.08 14.55 -16.70
C GLN A 271 -3.99 14.15 -17.88
N LYS A 272 -5.16 13.59 -17.59
CA LYS A 272 -6.15 13.20 -18.61
C LYS A 272 -6.68 14.40 -19.39
N TYR A 273 -6.91 15.54 -18.72
CA TYR A 273 -7.29 16.79 -19.37
C TYR A 273 -6.26 17.24 -20.42
N ARG A 274 -4.97 17.29 -20.05
CA ARG A 274 -3.90 17.66 -20.99
C ARG A 274 -3.84 16.69 -22.15
N TYR A 275 -3.85 15.39 -21.85
CA TYR A 275 -3.80 14.34 -22.85
C TYR A 275 -4.97 14.40 -23.85
N PHE A 276 -6.21 14.59 -23.38
CA PHE A 276 -7.38 14.72 -24.26
C PHE A 276 -7.36 16.02 -25.05
N LYS A 277 -6.93 17.13 -24.43
CA LYS A 277 -6.78 18.41 -25.12
C LYS A 277 -5.76 18.33 -26.25
N GLU A 278 -4.57 17.80 -25.97
CA GLU A 278 -3.51 17.60 -26.97
C GLU A 278 -3.94 16.62 -28.06
N SER A 279 -4.62 15.53 -27.70
CA SER A 279 -5.01 14.48 -28.66
C SER A 279 -6.20 14.86 -29.52
N TYR A 280 -7.17 15.62 -29.00
CA TYR A 280 -8.50 15.74 -29.62
C TYR A 280 -8.96 17.16 -29.94
N SER A 281 -8.28 18.22 -29.46
CA SER A 281 -8.66 19.59 -29.86
C SER A 281 -8.50 19.87 -31.35
N SER A 282 -7.62 19.13 -32.05
CA SER A 282 -7.49 19.20 -33.52
C SER A 282 -8.73 18.69 -34.28
N LEU A 283 -9.61 17.94 -33.61
CA LEU A 283 -10.90 17.50 -34.16
C LEU A 283 -12.02 18.53 -33.95
N GLY A 284 -11.70 19.70 -33.39
CA GLY A 284 -12.68 20.73 -33.04
C GLY A 284 -13.39 20.50 -31.70
N LEU A 285 -12.98 19.49 -30.92
CA LEU A 285 -13.61 19.16 -29.63
C LEU A 285 -13.10 20.08 -28.52
N ASN A 286 -14.04 20.71 -27.82
CA ASN A 286 -13.77 21.56 -26.67
C ASN A 286 -13.61 20.73 -25.39
N VAL A 287 -12.39 20.66 -24.89
CA VAL A 287 -12.03 19.92 -23.67
C VAL A 287 -11.99 20.88 -22.48
N VAL A 288 -12.75 20.55 -21.44
CA VAL A 288 -12.85 21.30 -20.18
C VAL A 288 -12.51 20.39 -19.00
N ILE A 289 -12.00 20.99 -17.92
CA ILE A 289 -11.69 20.31 -16.66
C ILE A 289 -12.53 20.85 -15.50
N ARG A 290 -12.93 19.96 -14.58
CA ARG A 290 -13.62 20.29 -13.31
C ARG A 290 -13.09 19.45 -12.16
N VAL A 291 -12.14 19.99 -11.41
CA VAL A 291 -11.42 19.24 -10.36
C VAL A 291 -11.58 19.83 -8.97
N GLY A 292 -12.56 20.72 -8.81
CA GLY A 292 -12.60 21.64 -7.68
C GLY A 292 -11.59 22.76 -7.93
N LYS A 293 -11.94 23.99 -7.55
CA LYS A 293 -11.03 25.12 -7.76
C LYS A 293 -9.79 24.92 -6.86
N ASN A 294 -8.61 24.80 -7.45
CA ASN A 294 -7.33 25.07 -6.78
C ASN A 294 -7.20 26.60 -6.67
N ARG A 295 -7.36 27.15 -5.46
CA ARG A 295 -7.66 28.59 -5.31
C ARG A 295 -6.48 29.44 -4.89
N ILE A 296 -5.48 28.84 -4.26
CA ILE A 296 -4.33 29.57 -3.77
C ILE A 296 -3.36 29.82 -4.92
N ASN A 297 -3.11 31.10 -5.22
CA ASN A 297 -2.03 31.56 -6.08
C ASN A 297 -0.69 31.31 -5.38
N ALA A 298 -0.14 30.12 -5.60
CA ALA A 298 1.22 29.74 -5.22
C ALA A 298 2.04 29.44 -6.48
N GLU A 299 3.29 29.90 -6.54
CA GLU A 299 4.18 29.74 -7.70
C GLU A 299 4.45 28.27 -8.05
N ASP A 300 4.47 27.40 -7.05
CA ASP A 300 4.79 25.97 -7.16
C ASP A 300 3.53 25.08 -7.40
N GLU A 301 2.36 25.65 -7.72
CA GLU A 301 1.07 24.94 -7.84
C GLU A 301 0.41 25.12 -9.22
N LEU A 302 -0.37 24.12 -9.68
CA LEU A 302 -1.05 24.23 -10.98
C LEU A 302 -2.19 25.24 -10.96
N LYS A 303 -2.11 26.17 -11.92
CA LYS A 303 -3.24 27.03 -12.31
C LYS A 303 -3.88 26.48 -13.58
N ILE A 304 -4.93 25.67 -13.43
CA ILE A 304 -5.82 25.38 -14.57
C ILE A 304 -7.10 26.16 -14.38
N ILE A 305 -7.37 27.07 -15.32
CA ILE A 305 -8.58 27.90 -15.32
C ILE A 305 -9.75 27.02 -15.74
N GLU A 306 -10.66 26.74 -14.80
CA GLU A 306 -11.89 26.03 -15.09
C GLU A 306 -12.83 26.89 -15.95
N LYS A 307 -13.22 26.38 -17.12
CA LYS A 307 -14.19 27.03 -18.02
C LYS A 307 -15.60 26.48 -17.80
N PRO A 308 -16.66 27.26 -18.08
CA PRO A 308 -18.05 26.75 -18.09
C PRO A 308 -18.18 25.44 -18.87
N VAL A 309 -18.98 24.49 -18.35
CA VAL A 309 -19.15 23.16 -18.95
C VAL A 309 -20.22 23.14 -20.05
N ASP A 310 -20.97 24.22 -20.19
CA ASP A 310 -22.13 24.36 -21.06
C ASP A 310 -21.78 24.03 -22.52
N ASN A 311 -20.64 24.54 -23.01
CA ASN A 311 -20.15 24.35 -24.37
C ASN A 311 -19.03 23.28 -24.48
N ALA A 312 -18.88 22.41 -23.48
CA ALA A 312 -17.85 21.38 -23.49
C ALA A 312 -18.33 20.12 -24.20
N ASP A 313 -17.50 19.54 -25.07
CA ASP A 313 -17.71 18.23 -25.68
C ASP A 313 -17.11 17.13 -24.82
N ILE A 314 -15.96 17.41 -24.20
CA ILE A 314 -15.25 16.51 -23.29
C ILE A 314 -15.05 17.21 -21.95
N ILE A 315 -15.51 16.57 -20.88
CA ILE A 315 -15.37 17.05 -19.50
C ILE A 315 -14.53 16.04 -18.73
N VAL A 316 -13.35 16.45 -18.31
CA VAL A 316 -12.53 15.67 -17.38
C VAL A 316 -12.78 16.20 -15.97
N ALA A 317 -13.21 15.35 -15.04
CA ALA A 317 -13.59 15.81 -13.71
C ALA A 317 -13.15 14.88 -12.59
N THR A 318 -12.98 15.42 -11.38
CA THR A 318 -13.01 14.59 -10.18
C THR A 318 -14.45 14.22 -9.82
N TYR A 319 -14.63 13.20 -8.97
CA TYR A 319 -15.94 12.84 -8.43
C TYR A 319 -16.62 14.05 -7.79
N GLU A 320 -15.91 14.76 -6.92
CA GLU A 320 -16.40 15.95 -6.21
C GLU A 320 -16.66 17.10 -7.18
N GLY A 321 -15.82 17.27 -8.20
CA GLY A 321 -15.96 18.33 -9.19
C GLY A 321 -17.25 18.20 -10.00
N LEU A 322 -17.61 16.98 -10.42
CA LEU A 322 -18.88 16.72 -11.10
C LEU A 322 -20.06 16.78 -10.13
N ASP A 323 -19.94 16.16 -8.96
CA ASP A 323 -21.01 16.12 -7.97
C ASP A 323 -21.39 17.52 -7.47
N TYR A 324 -20.41 18.44 -7.38
CA TYR A 324 -20.66 19.86 -7.10
C TYR A 324 -21.63 20.49 -8.11
N ILE A 325 -21.50 20.18 -9.41
CA ILE A 325 -22.37 20.72 -10.46
C ILE A 325 -23.79 20.20 -10.28
N LEU A 326 -23.93 18.90 -10.01
CA LEU A 326 -25.23 18.25 -9.77
C LEU A 326 -25.90 18.85 -8.53
N ARG A 327 -25.21 18.85 -7.39
CA ARG A 327 -25.72 19.40 -6.11
C ARG A 327 -26.04 20.89 -6.19
N SER A 328 -25.39 21.64 -7.08
CA SER A 328 -25.69 23.05 -7.33
C SER A 328 -27.00 23.28 -8.10
N GLY A 329 -27.71 22.22 -8.51
CA GLY A 329 -28.94 22.30 -9.31
C GLY A 329 -28.70 22.63 -10.79
N LYS A 330 -27.44 22.58 -11.26
CA LYS A 330 -27.05 22.94 -12.62
C LYS A 330 -26.99 21.74 -13.56
N ARG A 331 -27.87 20.77 -13.36
CA ARG A 331 -27.92 19.54 -14.18
C ARG A 331 -28.05 19.85 -15.68
N ASP A 332 -28.79 20.90 -16.03
CA ASP A 332 -29.02 21.28 -17.43
C ASP A 332 -27.72 21.69 -18.16
N SER A 333 -26.67 22.07 -17.42
CA SER A 333 -25.35 22.34 -18.01
C SER A 333 -24.67 21.10 -18.58
N LEU A 334 -25.15 19.89 -18.24
CA LEU A 334 -24.69 18.59 -18.73
C LEU A 334 -25.70 17.94 -19.70
N ASN A 335 -26.63 18.71 -20.25
CA ASN A 335 -27.52 18.24 -21.31
C ASN A 335 -26.75 17.57 -22.46
N ASP A 336 -27.43 16.66 -23.16
CA ASP A 336 -26.84 15.85 -24.24
C ASP A 336 -25.70 14.93 -23.80
N LEU A 337 -25.70 14.51 -22.54
CA LEU A 337 -24.75 13.52 -22.03
C LEU A 337 -24.86 12.20 -22.81
N GLY A 338 -23.77 11.83 -23.48
CA GLY A 338 -23.69 10.58 -24.26
C GLY A 338 -23.07 9.44 -23.49
N VAL A 339 -22.00 9.72 -22.75
CA VAL A 339 -21.25 8.70 -22.01
C VAL A 339 -20.53 9.29 -20.80
N VAL A 340 -20.55 8.53 -19.70
CA VAL A 340 -19.79 8.78 -18.49
C VAL A 340 -18.87 7.61 -18.21
N VAL A 341 -17.57 7.88 -18.14
CA VAL A 341 -16.55 6.93 -17.73
C VAL A 341 -16.18 7.20 -16.28
N ILE A 342 -16.22 6.17 -15.44
CA ILE A 342 -15.80 6.20 -14.03
C ILE A 342 -14.49 5.43 -13.92
N ASP A 343 -13.36 6.14 -13.91
CA ASP A 343 -12.05 5.52 -13.74
C ASP A 343 -11.80 5.16 -12.28
N GLU A 344 -11.23 3.99 -12.01
CA GLU A 344 -11.04 3.44 -10.66
C GLU A 344 -12.34 3.37 -9.83
N ILE A 345 -13.38 2.78 -10.40
CA ILE A 345 -14.67 2.57 -9.72
C ILE A 345 -14.55 1.73 -8.43
N HIS A 346 -13.47 0.95 -8.25
CA HIS A 346 -13.19 0.28 -6.99
C HIS A 346 -12.96 1.21 -5.80
N MET A 347 -12.79 2.52 -6.03
CA MET A 347 -12.79 3.53 -4.97
C MET A 347 -14.13 3.60 -4.20
N LEU A 348 -15.15 2.85 -4.61
CA LEU A 348 -16.36 2.58 -3.83
C LEU A 348 -16.08 1.93 -2.46
N ASP A 349 -14.97 1.21 -2.33
CA ASP A 349 -14.53 0.58 -1.07
C ASP A 349 -13.84 1.56 -0.11
N ASN A 350 -13.56 2.79 -0.56
CA ASN A 350 -12.88 3.78 0.25
C ASN A 350 -13.79 4.28 1.39
N ALA A 351 -13.31 4.21 2.63
CA ALA A 351 -14.08 4.60 3.81
C ALA A 351 -14.57 6.06 3.81
N GLU A 352 -13.83 7.00 3.21
CA GLU A 352 -14.18 8.43 3.21
C GLU A 352 -14.96 8.87 1.96
N ARG A 353 -14.77 8.17 0.83
CA ARG A 353 -15.26 8.62 -0.50
C ARG A 353 -16.22 7.63 -1.16
N GLY A 354 -16.33 6.41 -0.66
CA GLY A 354 -17.14 5.35 -1.25
C GLY A 354 -18.62 5.70 -1.28
N SER A 355 -19.16 6.20 -0.16
CA SER A 355 -20.54 6.67 -0.03
C SER A 355 -20.90 7.75 -1.07
N ARG A 356 -20.00 8.72 -1.26
CA ARG A 356 -20.11 9.83 -2.20
C ARG A 356 -20.04 9.36 -3.65
N LEU A 357 -19.12 8.46 -3.98
CA LEU A 357 -19.03 7.88 -5.33
C LEU A 357 -20.29 7.07 -5.67
N ASN A 358 -20.77 6.22 -4.75
CA ASN A 358 -22.01 5.48 -4.94
C ASN A 358 -23.21 6.42 -5.17
N GLY A 359 -23.32 7.48 -4.35
CA GLY A 359 -24.34 8.50 -4.53
C GLY A 359 -24.25 9.21 -5.89
N LEU A 360 -23.05 9.61 -6.31
CA LEU A 360 -22.81 10.25 -7.61
C LEU A 360 -23.26 9.35 -8.77
N ILE A 361 -22.87 8.07 -8.76
CA ILE A 361 -23.24 7.11 -9.81
C ILE A 361 -24.78 6.98 -9.88
N ASN A 362 -25.44 6.80 -8.74
CA ASN A 362 -26.90 6.70 -8.70
C ASN A 362 -27.61 7.98 -9.16
N ARG A 363 -27.07 9.16 -8.83
CA ARG A 363 -27.56 10.45 -9.35
C ARG A 363 -27.42 10.53 -10.87
N LEU A 364 -26.29 10.09 -11.42
CA LEU A 364 -26.07 10.08 -12.88
C LEU A 364 -27.05 9.14 -13.59
N ILE A 365 -27.26 7.92 -13.08
CA ILE A 365 -28.23 6.95 -13.62
C ILE A 365 -29.65 7.56 -13.60
N THR A 366 -30.00 8.26 -12.51
CA THR A 366 -31.34 8.85 -12.35
C THR A 366 -31.54 10.05 -13.27
N LEU A 367 -30.54 10.93 -13.39
CA LEU A 367 -30.63 12.18 -14.13
C LEU A 367 -30.43 12.00 -15.63
N TYR A 368 -29.61 11.02 -16.05
CA TYR A 368 -29.23 10.80 -17.44
C TYR A 368 -29.35 9.31 -17.83
N PRO A 369 -30.56 8.72 -17.77
CA PRO A 369 -30.76 7.28 -18.02
C PRO A 369 -30.45 6.83 -19.46
N GLN A 370 -30.23 7.76 -20.39
CA GLN A 370 -29.85 7.48 -21.78
C GLN A 370 -28.33 7.56 -22.01
N ALA A 371 -27.58 8.03 -21.02
CA ALA A 371 -26.13 8.11 -21.11
C ALA A 371 -25.53 6.74 -20.82
N GLN A 372 -24.57 6.32 -21.64
CA GLN A 372 -23.82 5.08 -21.40
C GLN A 372 -22.90 5.25 -20.19
N LEU A 373 -22.88 4.28 -19.28
CA LEU A 373 -22.03 4.26 -18.10
C LEU A 373 -20.94 3.19 -18.24
N ILE A 374 -19.68 3.60 -18.09
CA ILE A 374 -18.52 2.71 -18.19
C ILE A 374 -17.71 2.81 -16.89
N GLY A 375 -17.79 1.79 -16.04
CA GLY A 375 -16.92 1.64 -14.88
C GLY A 375 -15.62 0.96 -15.26
N LEU A 376 -14.48 1.57 -14.94
CA LEU A 376 -13.15 0.98 -15.13
C LEU A 376 -12.56 0.65 -13.77
N SER A 377 -12.09 -0.57 -13.57
CA SER A 377 -11.56 -1.03 -12.29
C SER A 377 -10.27 -1.84 -12.47
N ALA A 378 -9.39 -1.78 -11.46
CA ALA A 378 -8.48 -2.87 -11.13
C ALA A 378 -9.27 -4.17 -10.81
N THR A 379 -8.56 -5.30 -10.67
CA THR A 379 -9.13 -6.58 -10.21
C THR A 379 -9.79 -6.43 -8.84
N ILE A 380 -10.96 -7.04 -8.67
CA ILE A 380 -11.84 -6.96 -7.48
C ILE A 380 -12.45 -8.35 -7.24
N ASN A 381 -12.82 -8.69 -6.00
CA ASN A 381 -13.29 -10.06 -5.69
C ASN A 381 -14.77 -10.31 -6.05
N ASN A 382 -15.60 -9.26 -6.01
CA ASN A 382 -17.05 -9.34 -6.27
C ASN A 382 -17.53 -8.60 -7.54
N PRO A 383 -16.87 -8.75 -8.71
CA PRO A 383 -17.16 -7.96 -9.90
C PRO A 383 -18.57 -8.19 -10.44
N LYS A 384 -19.08 -9.42 -10.35
CA LYS A 384 -20.45 -9.77 -10.75
C LYS A 384 -21.50 -9.07 -9.89
N GLN A 385 -21.25 -8.93 -8.58
CA GLN A 385 -22.15 -8.22 -7.68
C GLN A 385 -22.14 -6.72 -8.00
N LEU A 386 -20.96 -6.14 -8.16
CA LEU A 386 -20.81 -4.72 -8.49
C LEU A 386 -21.48 -4.37 -9.83
N ALA A 387 -21.29 -5.20 -10.85
CA ALA A 387 -21.94 -5.05 -12.15
C ALA A 387 -23.47 -5.07 -12.03
N ARG A 388 -24.02 -6.01 -11.22
CA ARG A 388 -25.46 -6.09 -10.96
C ARG A 388 -26.01 -4.87 -10.23
N ASN A 389 -25.26 -4.32 -9.26
CA ASN A 389 -25.70 -3.16 -8.48
C ASN A 389 -25.98 -1.93 -9.36
N PHE A 390 -25.21 -1.76 -10.44
CA PHE A 390 -25.36 -0.65 -11.39
C PHE A 390 -25.93 -1.08 -12.75
N ASN A 391 -26.44 -2.31 -12.88
CA ASN A 391 -26.99 -2.86 -14.12
C ASN A 391 -26.02 -2.79 -15.33
N MET A 392 -24.74 -3.06 -15.09
CA MET A 392 -23.70 -3.11 -16.12
C MET A 392 -23.42 -4.54 -16.60
N LYS A 393 -23.01 -4.69 -17.86
CA LYS A 393 -22.40 -5.94 -18.36
C LYS A 393 -20.94 -6.03 -17.91
N LEU A 394 -20.54 -7.19 -17.41
CA LEU A 394 -19.19 -7.42 -16.92
C LEU A 394 -18.23 -7.78 -18.06
N VAL A 395 -17.10 -7.07 -18.12
CA VAL A 395 -15.92 -7.40 -18.92
C VAL A 395 -14.78 -7.68 -17.95
N GLU A 396 -14.34 -8.93 -17.89
CA GLU A 396 -13.33 -9.36 -16.92
C GLU A 396 -12.10 -9.91 -17.64
N TYR A 397 -10.93 -9.38 -17.26
CA TYR A 397 -9.63 -9.83 -17.77
C TYR A 397 -8.60 -9.80 -16.64
N GLU A 398 -8.49 -10.91 -15.91
CA GLU A 398 -7.63 -11.05 -14.72
C GLU A 398 -6.16 -11.33 -15.05
N LYS A 399 -5.86 -11.73 -16.29
CA LYS A 399 -4.53 -12.19 -16.68
C LYS A 399 -3.53 -11.05 -16.71
N ARG A 400 -2.39 -11.29 -16.05
CA ARG A 400 -1.29 -10.35 -16.04
C ARG A 400 -0.47 -10.48 -17.34
N PRO A 401 -0.17 -9.37 -18.03
CA PRO A 401 0.59 -9.40 -19.27
C PRO A 401 2.09 -9.70 -19.06
N VAL A 402 2.58 -9.66 -17.82
CA VAL A 402 3.99 -9.87 -17.45
C VAL A 402 4.07 -10.71 -16.19
N SER A 403 5.06 -11.59 -16.05
CA SER A 403 5.18 -12.39 -14.82
C SER A 403 5.58 -11.52 -13.61
N LEU A 404 5.24 -11.96 -12.40
CA LEU A 404 5.57 -11.26 -11.16
C LEU A 404 6.25 -12.21 -10.18
N GLU A 405 7.47 -11.89 -9.76
CA GLU A 405 8.18 -12.61 -8.71
C GLU A 405 7.99 -11.89 -7.37
N ARG A 406 7.46 -12.60 -6.36
CA ARG A 406 7.26 -12.04 -5.02
C ARG A 406 8.31 -12.63 -4.09
N HIS A 407 9.02 -11.75 -3.39
CA HIS A 407 10.12 -12.09 -2.52
C HIS A 407 9.89 -11.60 -1.10
N VAL A 408 10.33 -12.38 -0.12
CA VAL A 408 10.30 -12.07 1.30
C VAL A 408 11.74 -12.04 1.82
N ILE A 409 12.11 -10.96 2.52
CA ILE A 409 13.46 -10.73 3.03
C ILE A 409 13.39 -10.43 4.54
N PRO A 410 13.68 -11.41 5.39
CA PRO A 410 13.89 -11.14 6.81
C PRO A 410 15.23 -10.40 7.00
N VAL A 411 15.26 -9.45 7.93
CA VAL A 411 16.46 -8.71 8.31
C VAL A 411 16.54 -8.56 9.83
N ASP A 412 17.75 -8.47 10.37
CA ASP A 412 17.97 -8.34 11.80
C ASP A 412 17.77 -6.90 12.29
N ASN A 413 18.04 -5.94 11.41
CA ASN A 413 17.95 -4.53 11.73
C ASN A 413 17.81 -3.63 10.49
N ASN A 414 17.38 -2.39 10.74
CA ASN A 414 17.19 -1.39 9.71
C ASN A 414 18.46 -1.00 8.91
N ASN A 415 19.67 -1.14 9.47
CA ASN A 415 20.90 -0.82 8.73
C ASN A 415 21.18 -1.85 7.63
N GLN A 416 21.07 -3.13 7.97
CA GLN A 416 21.16 -4.24 7.02
C GLN A 416 20.08 -4.09 5.94
N LYS A 417 18.83 -3.78 6.34
CA LYS A 417 17.72 -3.50 5.42
C LYS A 417 18.08 -2.45 4.36
N LEU A 418 18.55 -1.27 4.79
CA LEU A 418 18.90 -0.17 3.89
C LEU A 418 20.11 -0.50 3.00
N GLN A 419 21.03 -1.34 3.45
CA GLN A 419 22.12 -1.85 2.60
C GLN A 419 21.58 -2.72 1.47
N ILE A 420 20.76 -3.73 1.79
CA ILE A 420 20.18 -4.64 0.81
C ILE A 420 19.30 -3.89 -0.19
N ILE A 421 18.43 -2.99 0.28
CA ILE A 421 17.59 -2.13 -0.59
C ILE A 421 18.45 -1.34 -1.57
N ALA A 422 19.56 -0.75 -1.11
CA ALA A 422 20.44 0.01 -1.98
C ALA A 422 21.09 -0.84 -3.07
N GLU A 423 21.55 -2.05 -2.73
CA GLU A 423 22.13 -2.98 -3.71
C GLU A 423 21.08 -3.45 -4.73
N LEU A 424 19.86 -3.74 -4.28
CA LEU A 424 18.73 -4.12 -5.14
C LEU A 424 18.41 -3.02 -6.15
N CYS A 425 18.30 -1.76 -5.69
CA CYS A 425 18.03 -0.62 -6.57
C CYS A 425 19.12 -0.43 -7.64
N LYS A 426 20.39 -0.60 -7.27
CA LYS A 426 21.52 -0.48 -8.22
C LYS A 426 21.49 -1.58 -9.27
N LYS A 427 21.31 -2.83 -8.84
CA LYS A 427 21.25 -3.99 -9.75
C LYS A 427 20.11 -3.83 -10.74
N GLU A 428 18.96 -3.39 -10.26
CA GLU A 428 17.78 -3.18 -11.09
C GLU A 428 18.00 -2.06 -12.11
N PHE A 429 18.55 -0.91 -11.70
CA PHE A 429 18.84 0.22 -12.61
C PHE A 429 19.97 -0.06 -13.62
N ALA A 430 20.87 -0.99 -13.30
CA ALA A 430 21.89 -1.47 -14.25
C ALA A 430 21.31 -2.41 -15.31
N THR A 431 20.10 -2.94 -15.11
CA THR A 431 19.44 -3.87 -16.05
C THR A 431 18.66 -3.08 -17.09
N ILE A 432 18.80 -3.44 -18.37
CA ILE A 432 18.04 -2.84 -19.48
C ILE A 432 17.10 -3.91 -20.03
N SER A 433 15.83 -3.58 -20.19
CA SER A 433 14.82 -4.47 -20.76
C SER A 433 15.00 -4.61 -22.28
N PRO A 434 14.41 -5.64 -22.90
CA PRO A 434 14.39 -5.78 -24.37
C PRO A 434 13.73 -4.59 -25.08
N MET A 435 12.88 -3.84 -24.36
CA MET A 435 12.19 -2.64 -24.83
C MET A 435 13.10 -1.38 -24.76
N GLY A 436 14.35 -1.53 -24.29
CA GLY A 436 15.34 -0.46 -24.23
C GLY A 436 15.28 0.42 -22.98
N TYR A 437 14.51 0.04 -21.96
CA TYR A 437 14.33 0.82 -20.74
C TYR A 437 15.16 0.26 -19.59
N LYS A 438 15.82 1.13 -18.81
CA LYS A 438 16.44 0.74 -17.54
C LYS A 438 15.38 0.29 -16.53
N GLY A 439 15.72 -0.68 -15.67
CA GLY A 439 14.91 -1.03 -14.51
C GLY A 439 14.83 0.15 -13.53
N GLN A 440 13.69 0.35 -12.86
CA GLN A 440 13.52 1.41 -11.86
C GLN A 440 12.69 0.89 -10.70
N THR A 441 12.92 1.44 -9.51
CA THR A 441 12.37 0.92 -8.25
C THR A 441 11.40 1.91 -7.61
N ILE A 442 10.27 1.41 -7.10
CA ILE A 442 9.40 2.14 -6.16
C ILE A 442 9.53 1.50 -4.78
N ILE A 443 9.75 2.32 -3.75
CA ILE A 443 9.84 1.87 -2.35
C ILE A 443 8.67 2.44 -1.56
N PHE A 444 7.82 1.57 -1.01
CA PHE A 444 6.72 1.94 -0.11
C PHE A 444 7.17 1.90 1.37
N THR A 445 6.82 2.95 2.12
CA THR A 445 7.12 3.09 3.56
C THR A 445 5.99 3.82 4.29
N ASP A 446 6.05 3.87 5.62
CA ASP A 446 4.90 4.21 6.48
C ASP A 446 4.66 5.71 6.71
N SER A 447 5.64 6.57 6.44
CA SER A 447 5.54 8.00 6.77
C SER A 447 6.34 8.91 5.84
N ARG A 448 5.84 10.14 5.67
CA ARG A 448 6.47 11.18 4.83
C ARG A 448 7.91 11.45 5.25
N ARG A 449 8.16 11.57 6.54
CA ARG A 449 9.51 11.73 7.08
C ARG A 449 10.42 10.56 6.71
N LYS A 450 9.94 9.33 6.87
CA LYS A 450 10.72 8.12 6.55
C LYS A 450 11.02 8.03 5.05
N THR A 451 10.12 8.50 4.17
CA THR A 451 10.44 8.60 2.74
C THR A 451 11.65 9.49 2.47
N GLU A 452 11.75 10.65 3.12
CA GLU A 452 12.89 11.56 2.99
C GLU A 452 14.17 10.94 3.59
N GLU A 453 14.06 10.28 4.74
CA GLU A 453 15.19 9.63 5.42
C GLU A 453 15.76 8.47 4.59
N ILE A 454 14.92 7.58 4.08
CA ILE A 454 15.35 6.48 3.21
C ILE A 454 15.98 7.03 1.93
N ALA A 455 15.34 8.00 1.26
CA ALA A 455 15.90 8.60 0.05
C ALA A 455 17.29 9.21 0.31
N MET A 456 17.48 9.92 1.42
CA MET A 456 18.80 10.47 1.81
C MET A 456 19.83 9.37 2.05
N GLU A 457 19.49 8.30 2.77
CA GLU A 457 20.40 7.18 3.04
C GLU A 457 20.76 6.41 1.76
N LEU A 458 19.82 6.25 0.84
CA LEU A 458 20.06 5.63 -0.47
C LEU A 458 21.01 6.49 -1.34
N ASN A 459 20.83 7.82 -1.35
CA ASN A 459 21.76 8.73 -2.05
C ASN A 459 23.19 8.65 -1.49
N LYS A 460 23.36 8.58 -0.16
CA LYS A 460 24.69 8.33 0.45
C LYS A 460 25.33 7.02 0.00
N LYS A 461 24.51 6.06 -0.41
CA LYS A 461 24.93 4.76 -0.94
C LYS A 461 25.01 4.75 -2.47
N ASN A 462 25.05 5.89 -3.17
CA ASN A 462 25.10 5.99 -4.63
C ASN A 462 23.88 5.41 -5.35
N VAL A 463 22.69 5.59 -4.79
CA VAL A 463 21.41 5.33 -5.47
C VAL A 463 20.71 6.67 -5.70
N THR A 464 20.39 7.00 -6.95
CA THR A 464 19.65 8.22 -7.30
C THR A 464 18.18 8.10 -6.87
N ALA A 465 17.90 8.46 -5.61
CA ALA A 465 16.59 8.28 -4.98
C ALA A 465 15.95 9.62 -4.60
N LEU A 466 14.65 9.79 -4.87
CA LEU A 466 13.87 10.96 -4.41
C LEU A 466 12.65 10.50 -3.60
N SER A 467 12.24 11.31 -2.63
CA SER A 467 11.00 11.07 -1.87
C SER A 467 9.80 11.65 -2.63
N TYR A 468 8.68 10.94 -2.60
CA TYR A 468 7.41 11.35 -3.22
C TYR A 468 6.27 11.16 -2.21
N HIS A 469 5.65 12.24 -1.75
CA HIS A 469 4.54 12.15 -0.77
C HIS A 469 3.61 13.36 -0.83
N ALA A 470 2.45 13.24 -0.18
CA ALA A 470 1.40 14.26 -0.19
C ALA A 470 1.85 15.66 0.25
N GLY A 471 2.77 15.75 1.22
CA GLY A 471 3.33 17.03 1.71
C GLY A 471 4.20 17.82 0.72
N LEU A 472 4.62 17.23 -0.41
CA LEU A 472 5.33 17.97 -1.47
C LEU A 472 4.37 18.88 -2.24
N SER A 473 4.87 20.04 -2.70
CA SER A 473 4.14 20.88 -3.65
C SER A 473 3.90 20.15 -4.97
N TYR A 474 2.90 20.58 -5.73
CA TYR A 474 2.62 19.99 -7.03
C TYR A 474 3.82 20.08 -7.99
N ALA A 475 4.50 21.23 -8.07
CA ALA A 475 5.66 21.40 -8.95
C ALA A 475 6.78 20.38 -8.65
N ASN A 476 7.04 20.12 -7.37
CA ASN A 476 8.03 19.11 -6.97
C ASN A 476 7.58 17.70 -7.37
N LYS A 477 6.29 17.37 -7.22
CA LYS A 477 5.75 16.07 -7.64
C LYS A 477 5.94 15.86 -9.14
N VAL A 478 5.62 16.86 -9.96
CA VAL A 478 5.80 16.79 -11.43
C VAL A 478 7.27 16.72 -11.83
N ASP A 479 8.14 17.48 -11.19
CA ASP A 479 9.59 17.39 -11.44
C ASP A 479 10.12 15.97 -11.18
N ILE A 480 9.70 15.34 -10.07
CA ILE A 480 10.07 13.96 -9.76
C ILE A 480 9.49 12.97 -10.77
N GLU A 481 8.22 13.15 -11.17
CA GLU A 481 7.56 12.31 -12.18
C GLU A 481 8.30 12.37 -13.52
N LEU A 482 8.67 13.56 -13.97
CA LEU A 482 9.43 13.77 -15.21
C LEU A 482 10.83 13.15 -15.13
N LYS A 483 11.56 13.40 -14.04
CA LYS A 483 12.89 12.79 -13.81
C LYS A 483 12.83 11.27 -13.78
N TYR A 484 11.78 10.71 -13.20
CA TYR A 484 11.59 9.26 -13.20
C TYR A 484 11.28 8.75 -14.60
N ALA A 485 10.33 9.36 -15.31
CA ALA A 485 9.98 8.96 -16.68
C ALA A 485 11.17 9.06 -17.66
N ASN A 486 12.04 10.06 -17.49
CA ASN A 486 13.26 10.25 -18.27
C ASN A 486 14.43 9.35 -17.83
N GLN A 487 14.24 8.52 -16.79
CA GLN A 487 15.28 7.65 -16.21
C GLN A 487 16.51 8.41 -15.66
N GLU A 488 16.31 9.66 -15.23
CA GLU A 488 17.32 10.49 -14.54
C GLU A 488 17.51 10.06 -13.08
N ILE A 489 16.47 9.47 -12.49
CA ILE A 489 16.50 8.86 -11.16
C ILE A 489 16.15 7.37 -11.25
N SER A 490 16.81 6.57 -10.42
CA SER A 490 16.60 5.12 -10.35
C SER A 490 15.44 4.74 -9.45
N THR A 491 15.13 5.56 -8.45
CA THR A 491 14.30 5.14 -7.32
C THR A 491 13.40 6.26 -6.81
N VAL A 492 12.15 5.93 -6.51
CA VAL A 492 11.22 6.80 -5.78
C VAL A 492 10.81 6.13 -4.48
N VAL A 493 10.90 6.87 -3.38
CA VAL A 493 10.45 6.42 -2.05
C VAL A 493 9.15 7.13 -1.69
N THR A 494 8.11 6.39 -1.37
CA THR A 494 6.75 6.93 -1.24
C THR A 494 5.92 6.28 -0.13
N THR A 495 4.82 6.93 0.22
CA THR A 495 3.74 6.34 1.05
C THR A 495 2.61 5.86 0.13
N ALA A 496 1.40 5.61 0.65
CA ALA A 496 0.22 5.31 -0.17
C ALA A 496 -0.17 6.43 -1.14
N ALA A 497 0.46 7.61 -1.06
CA ALA A 497 0.21 8.73 -1.97
C ALA A 497 0.41 8.37 -3.45
N LEU A 498 1.28 7.40 -3.75
CA LEU A 498 1.52 6.94 -5.12
C LEU A 498 0.55 5.84 -5.55
N ALA A 499 -0.14 5.18 -4.61
CA ALA A 499 -1.11 4.12 -4.90
C ALA A 499 -2.32 4.64 -5.69
N ALA A 500 -2.71 5.91 -5.47
CA ALA A 500 -3.92 6.49 -6.03
C ALA A 500 -3.80 7.09 -7.46
N GLY A 501 -2.77 6.70 -8.24
CA GLY A 501 -2.86 6.82 -9.71
C GLY A 501 -1.75 7.58 -10.46
N VAL A 502 -0.62 7.91 -9.84
CA VAL A 502 0.50 8.52 -10.59
C VAL A 502 1.24 7.44 -11.38
N ASP A 503 1.59 7.72 -12.63
CA ASP A 503 2.10 6.72 -13.56
C ASP A 503 3.63 6.56 -13.46
N PHE A 504 4.10 5.83 -12.45
CA PHE A 504 5.51 5.43 -12.32
C PHE A 504 5.73 4.02 -12.88
N PRO A 505 6.35 3.85 -14.06
CA PRO A 505 6.71 2.53 -14.58
C PRO A 505 7.89 1.94 -13.82
N ALA A 506 7.65 0.96 -12.96
CA ALA A 506 8.69 0.32 -12.15
C ALA A 506 8.84 -1.15 -12.52
N SER A 507 10.08 -1.63 -12.65
CA SER A 507 10.35 -3.08 -12.73
C SER A 507 10.32 -3.73 -11.36
N GLN A 508 10.57 -2.93 -10.32
CA GLN A 508 10.71 -3.40 -8.96
C GLN A 508 9.87 -2.56 -8.00
N VAL A 509 9.12 -3.24 -7.14
CA VAL A 509 8.46 -2.65 -5.98
C VAL A 509 9.08 -3.23 -4.72
N ILE A 510 9.38 -2.37 -3.75
CA ILE A 510 9.93 -2.76 -2.45
C ILE A 510 9.00 -2.23 -1.36
N PHE A 511 8.55 -3.08 -0.45
CA PHE A 511 7.89 -2.69 0.78
C PHE A 511 8.95 -2.62 1.89
N ASP A 512 9.40 -1.41 2.24
CA ASP A 512 10.23 -1.17 3.43
C ASP A 512 9.44 -1.35 4.73
N SER A 513 8.11 -1.17 4.65
CA SER A 513 7.18 -1.39 5.75
C SER A 513 5.83 -1.84 5.19
N MET A 514 5.17 -2.79 5.87
CA MET A 514 3.81 -3.24 5.58
C MET A 514 2.76 -2.37 6.27
N ARG A 515 3.14 -1.16 6.70
CA ARG A 515 2.28 -0.21 7.39
C ARG A 515 2.06 1.04 6.56
N MET A 516 0.91 1.65 6.75
CA MET A 516 0.62 2.98 6.28
C MET A 516 0.20 3.87 7.45
N GLY A 517 1.06 4.78 7.86
CA GLY A 517 0.87 5.56 9.08
C GLY A 517 0.81 4.67 10.32
N ARG A 518 -0.39 4.57 10.91
CA ARG A 518 -0.64 3.86 12.18
C ARG A 518 -1.27 2.49 11.98
N ASP A 519 -1.61 2.11 10.75
CA ASP A 519 -2.37 0.90 10.46
C ASP A 519 -1.56 0.01 9.52
N TRP A 520 -1.86 -1.29 9.53
CA TRP A 520 -1.32 -2.26 8.58
C TRP A 520 -1.96 -2.05 7.22
N LEU A 521 -1.25 -2.41 6.15
CA LEU A 521 -1.82 -2.42 4.80
C LEU A 521 -2.99 -3.41 4.74
N THR A 522 -4.05 -3.03 4.03
CA THR A 522 -5.08 -3.99 3.64
C THR A 522 -4.61 -4.84 2.45
N ALA A 523 -5.26 -5.96 2.18
CA ALA A 523 -4.95 -6.78 1.01
C ALA A 523 -5.12 -5.98 -0.29
N ASN A 524 -6.18 -5.16 -0.37
CA ASN A 524 -6.44 -4.28 -1.50
C ASN A 524 -5.31 -3.26 -1.73
N GLU A 525 -4.84 -2.58 -0.68
CA GLU A 525 -3.73 -1.64 -0.78
C GLU A 525 -2.44 -2.33 -1.24
N PHE A 526 -2.15 -3.51 -0.68
CA PHE A 526 -0.99 -4.31 -1.04
C PHE A 526 -1.01 -4.74 -2.52
N HIS A 527 -2.14 -5.29 -3.00
CA HIS A 527 -2.33 -5.69 -4.40
C HIS A 527 -2.21 -4.50 -5.37
N GLN A 528 -2.75 -3.34 -5.02
CA GLN A 528 -2.61 -2.11 -5.80
C GLN A 528 -1.16 -1.62 -5.89
N MET A 529 -0.40 -1.69 -4.78
CA MET A 529 0.99 -1.27 -4.72
C MET A 529 1.90 -2.24 -5.48
N MET A 530 1.74 -3.55 -5.30
CA MET A 530 2.54 -4.54 -6.03
C MET A 530 2.22 -4.57 -7.53
N GLY A 531 0.99 -4.23 -7.92
CA GLY A 531 0.56 -4.13 -9.32
C GLY A 531 1.36 -3.11 -10.13
N ARG A 532 2.17 -2.26 -9.48
CA ARG A 532 3.04 -1.27 -10.12
C ARG A 532 4.38 -1.83 -10.60
N ALA A 533 4.83 -2.95 -10.04
CA ALA A 533 5.99 -3.67 -10.57
C ALA A 533 5.63 -4.26 -11.93
N GLY A 534 6.55 -4.31 -12.90
CA GLY A 534 6.39 -4.98 -14.19
C GLY A 534 5.29 -4.40 -15.08
N ARG A 535 5.67 -3.66 -16.13
CA ARG A 535 4.74 -3.15 -17.14
C ARG A 535 5.08 -3.64 -18.54
N PRO A 536 4.14 -4.21 -19.31
CA PRO A 536 4.43 -4.82 -20.61
C PRO A 536 5.05 -3.85 -21.63
N SER A 537 4.72 -2.56 -21.57
CA SER A 537 5.33 -1.55 -22.45
C SER A 537 6.80 -1.27 -22.15
N TYR A 538 7.31 -1.69 -20.98
CA TYR A 538 8.63 -1.35 -20.48
C TYR A 538 9.48 -2.57 -20.11
N GLN A 539 8.88 -3.66 -19.60
CA GLN A 539 9.53 -4.82 -18.99
C GLN A 539 8.76 -6.10 -19.27
N GLU A 540 9.46 -7.24 -19.23
CA GLU A 540 8.86 -8.58 -19.39
C GLU A 540 8.45 -9.21 -18.06
N ASN A 541 9.10 -8.81 -16.95
CA ASN A 541 8.89 -9.36 -15.62
C ASN A 541 8.92 -8.24 -14.57
N GLY A 542 8.07 -8.35 -13.55
CA GLY A 542 8.10 -7.51 -12.36
C GLY A 542 8.65 -8.25 -11.15
N LYS A 543 9.27 -7.52 -10.21
CA LYS A 543 9.73 -8.06 -8.93
C LYS A 543 9.17 -7.28 -7.76
N VAL A 544 8.76 -7.98 -6.71
CA VAL A 544 8.21 -7.39 -5.48
C VAL A 544 9.00 -7.92 -4.30
N PHE A 545 9.49 -7.05 -3.43
CA PHE A 545 10.26 -7.43 -2.24
C PHE A 545 9.58 -6.92 -0.97
N LEU A 546 9.27 -7.80 -0.03
CA LEU A 546 8.74 -7.45 1.29
C LEU A 546 9.85 -7.62 2.32
N PHE A 547 10.18 -6.54 3.05
CA PHE A 547 11.16 -6.57 4.13
C PHE A 547 10.48 -6.50 5.50
N PHE A 548 10.83 -7.39 6.41
CA PHE A 548 10.42 -7.28 7.82
C PHE A 548 11.62 -7.47 8.75
N GLU A 549 11.61 -6.79 9.90
CA GLU A 549 12.61 -7.04 10.95
C GLU A 549 12.14 -8.20 11.84
N VAL A 550 12.98 -9.21 12.03
CA VAL A 550 12.62 -10.43 12.77
C VAL A 550 12.25 -10.10 14.21
N GLY A 551 11.15 -10.68 14.71
CA GLY A 551 10.64 -10.45 16.07
C GLY A 551 10.06 -9.06 16.32
N LYS A 552 10.10 -8.15 15.34
CA LYS A 552 9.55 -6.81 15.49
C LYS A 552 8.03 -6.86 15.40
N SER A 553 7.38 -6.32 16.43
CA SER A 553 5.93 -6.20 16.46
C SER A 553 5.46 -4.75 16.48
N PHE A 554 4.25 -4.53 15.99
CA PHE A 554 3.53 -3.29 16.10
C PHE A 554 2.09 -3.58 16.49
N ARG A 555 1.60 -2.92 17.56
CA ARG A 555 0.31 -3.22 18.19
C ARG A 555 0.12 -4.72 18.47
N TYR A 556 1.17 -5.37 18.98
CA TYR A 556 1.22 -6.81 19.31
C TYR A 556 1.12 -7.77 18.12
N VAL A 557 1.15 -7.27 16.88
CA VAL A 557 1.20 -8.09 15.67
C VAL A 557 2.62 -8.06 15.11
N LEU A 558 3.18 -9.22 14.76
CA LEU A 558 4.53 -9.33 14.21
C LEU A 558 4.57 -8.90 12.74
N GLU A 559 5.62 -8.20 12.30
CA GLU A 559 5.79 -7.80 10.90
C GLU A 559 5.83 -9.01 9.95
N GLU A 560 6.36 -10.15 10.40
CA GLU A 560 6.42 -11.40 9.63
C GLU A 560 5.03 -11.98 9.32
N ASP A 561 4.13 -12.02 10.30
CA ASP A 561 2.77 -12.55 10.10
C ASP A 561 2.00 -11.74 9.06
N VAL A 562 2.10 -10.41 9.16
CA VAL A 562 1.46 -9.51 8.20
C VAL A 562 2.03 -9.71 6.79
N ALA A 563 3.33 -9.90 6.64
CA ALA A 563 3.95 -10.12 5.34
C ALA A 563 3.40 -11.39 4.66
N TYR A 564 3.26 -12.50 5.40
CA TYR A 564 2.68 -13.74 4.86
C TYR A 564 1.18 -13.63 4.62
N GLU A 565 0.43 -13.04 5.54
CA GLU A 565 -1.00 -12.81 5.38
C GLU A 565 -1.29 -12.01 4.11
N LEU A 566 -0.55 -10.92 3.86
CA LEU A 566 -0.69 -10.13 2.64
C LEU A 566 -0.38 -10.94 1.38
N LEU A 567 0.63 -11.80 1.40
CA LEU A 567 0.99 -12.65 0.26
C LEU A 567 -0.04 -13.75 -0.03
N GLU A 568 -0.68 -14.28 1.01
CA GLU A 568 -1.73 -15.31 0.93
C GLU A 568 -3.12 -14.71 0.64
N SER A 569 -3.35 -13.44 0.99
CA SER A 569 -4.62 -12.76 0.81
C SER A 569 -5.05 -12.62 -0.66
N SER A 570 -6.33 -12.87 -0.93
CA SER A 570 -6.96 -12.48 -2.18
C SER A 570 -7.38 -11.01 -2.15
N VAL A 571 -7.71 -10.46 -3.31
CA VAL A 571 -8.40 -9.16 -3.37
C VAL A 571 -9.70 -9.24 -2.54
N GLU A 572 -10.08 -8.16 -1.86
CA GLU A 572 -11.29 -8.12 -1.02
C GLU A 572 -12.53 -7.73 -1.84
N ASP A 573 -13.71 -7.97 -1.26
CA ASP A 573 -14.99 -7.52 -1.82
C ASP A 573 -15.10 -5.99 -1.71
N ILE A 574 -15.54 -5.33 -2.77
CA ILE A 574 -15.93 -3.91 -2.67
C ILE A 574 -17.26 -3.84 -1.92
N ARG A 575 -17.27 -3.10 -0.81
CA ARG A 575 -18.49 -2.77 -0.05
C ARG A 575 -18.53 -1.29 0.25
N VAL A 576 -19.69 -0.68 0.02
CA VAL A 576 -19.92 0.72 0.35
C VAL A 576 -20.48 0.78 1.76
N ASN A 577 -19.69 1.32 2.69
CA ASN A 577 -20.13 1.54 4.06
C ASN A 577 -20.66 2.97 4.21
N TYR A 578 -21.72 3.12 5.01
CA TYR A 578 -22.37 4.41 5.27
C TYR A 578 -22.34 4.71 6.76
N THR A 579 -21.66 5.80 7.13
CA THR A 579 -21.84 6.39 8.45
C THR A 579 -23.17 7.15 8.53
N ILE A 580 -23.57 7.53 9.75
CA ILE A 580 -24.70 8.45 9.96
C ILE A 580 -24.53 9.75 9.16
N ASP A 581 -23.34 10.37 9.22
CA ASP A 581 -23.03 11.61 8.49
C ASP A 581 -23.14 11.41 6.96
N ASP A 582 -22.67 10.27 6.45
CA ASP A 582 -22.77 9.93 5.02
C ASP A 582 -24.22 9.85 4.56
N THR A 583 -25.08 9.23 5.39
CA THR A 583 -26.50 9.04 5.06
C THR A 583 -27.20 10.39 4.95
N TYR A 584 -26.98 11.27 5.93
CA TYR A 584 -27.44 12.65 5.90
C TYR A 584 -26.98 13.40 4.65
N GLU A 585 -25.68 13.33 4.35
CA GLU A 585 -25.09 14.02 3.21
C GLU A 585 -25.68 13.53 1.89
N GLN A 586 -25.80 12.20 1.71
CA GLN A 586 -26.28 11.64 0.45
C GLN A 586 -27.77 11.91 0.23
N VAL A 587 -28.63 11.80 1.25
CA VAL A 587 -30.06 12.11 1.12
C VAL A 587 -30.23 13.58 0.69
N LEU A 588 -29.50 14.49 1.34
CA LEU A 588 -29.54 15.91 0.99
C LEU A 588 -28.96 16.17 -0.42
N ALA A 589 -27.90 15.46 -0.81
CA ALA A 589 -27.31 15.56 -2.15
C ALA A 589 -28.26 15.10 -3.26
N ASP A 590 -29.01 14.02 -3.03
CA ASP A 590 -30.00 13.51 -3.97
C ASP A 590 -31.14 14.52 -4.19
N ILE A 591 -31.72 15.03 -3.10
CA ILE A 591 -32.79 16.05 -3.16
C ILE A 591 -32.25 17.34 -3.81
N SER A 592 -31.05 17.79 -3.45
CA SER A 592 -30.44 19.01 -4.00
C SER A 592 -30.15 18.90 -5.50
N SER A 593 -29.79 17.71 -5.99
CA SER A 593 -29.46 17.47 -7.41
C SER A 593 -30.70 17.34 -8.30
N LEU A 594 -31.78 16.79 -7.75
CA LEU A 594 -33.05 16.62 -8.44
C LEU A 594 -33.99 17.83 -8.29
N ASN A 595 -33.67 18.76 -7.39
CA ASN A 595 -34.46 19.91 -6.92
C ASN A 595 -35.74 19.52 -6.15
N SER A 596 -36.47 18.53 -6.64
CA SER A 596 -37.65 17.95 -6.00
C SER A 596 -37.72 16.45 -6.32
N VAL A 597 -38.07 15.63 -5.33
CA VAL A 597 -38.05 14.16 -5.43
C VAL A 597 -39.29 13.58 -4.76
N ASP A 598 -39.92 12.60 -5.41
CA ASP A 598 -40.98 11.78 -4.82
C ASP A 598 -40.46 11.02 -3.58
N ALA A 599 -41.22 11.11 -2.49
CA ALA A 599 -40.82 10.56 -1.20
C ALA A 599 -40.63 9.03 -1.25
N LYS A 600 -41.51 8.31 -1.97
CA LYS A 600 -41.45 6.85 -2.11
C LYS A 600 -40.27 6.41 -2.95
N VAL A 601 -39.93 7.17 -3.99
CA VAL A 601 -38.74 6.90 -4.82
C VAL A 601 -37.47 7.00 -3.96
N LEU A 602 -37.38 8.03 -3.12
CA LEU A 602 -36.24 8.24 -2.24
C LEU A 602 -36.19 7.19 -1.12
N GLU A 603 -37.33 6.88 -0.50
CA GLU A 603 -37.44 5.84 0.53
C GLU A 603 -37.00 4.46 -0.02
N LYS A 604 -37.48 4.06 -1.20
CA LYS A 604 -37.10 2.80 -1.84
C LYS A 604 -35.60 2.70 -2.13
N ARG A 605 -34.95 3.83 -2.42
CA ARG A 605 -33.50 3.89 -2.65
C ARG A 605 -32.73 3.57 -1.37
N TYR A 606 -33.09 4.21 -0.26
CA TYR A 606 -32.38 4.06 1.00
C TYR A 606 -32.80 2.83 1.80
N TYR A 607 -33.98 2.26 1.55
CA TYR A 607 -34.45 1.02 2.20
C TYR A 607 -33.51 -0.18 2.00
N LYS A 608 -32.80 -0.23 0.86
CA LYS A 608 -31.90 -1.34 0.50
C LYS A 608 -30.44 -1.10 0.92
N ILE A 609 -30.13 0.08 1.44
CA ILE A 609 -28.78 0.45 1.85
C ILE A 609 -28.63 0.12 3.33
N ASP A 610 -27.55 -0.56 3.69
CA ASP A 610 -27.22 -0.81 5.08
C ASP A 610 -26.70 0.47 5.71
N THR A 611 -27.51 1.11 6.56
CA THR A 611 -27.21 2.39 7.20
C THR A 611 -27.41 2.29 8.71
N GLU A 612 -26.56 2.97 9.49
CA GLU A 612 -26.64 3.02 10.96
C GLU A 612 -27.88 3.81 11.48
N ILE A 613 -28.54 4.56 10.61
CA ILE A 613 -29.70 5.39 10.93
C ILE A 613 -30.85 5.12 9.94
N LEU A 614 -32.09 5.17 10.42
CA LEU A 614 -33.27 4.98 9.57
C LEU A 614 -33.51 6.20 8.68
N PHE A 615 -33.93 5.96 7.43
CA PHE A 615 -34.26 7.02 6.48
C PHE A 615 -35.30 8.03 7.03
N SER A 616 -36.30 7.56 7.77
CA SER A 616 -37.31 8.43 8.38
C SER A 616 -36.72 9.42 9.39
N GLN A 617 -35.77 8.98 10.22
CA GLN A 617 -35.05 9.83 11.18
C GLN A 617 -34.18 10.86 10.45
N VAL A 618 -33.57 10.46 9.32
CA VAL A 618 -32.78 11.36 8.48
C VAL A 618 -33.64 12.50 7.96
N ILE A 619 -34.80 12.17 7.38
CA ILE A 619 -35.75 13.16 6.87
C ILE A 619 -36.27 14.09 7.98
N GLU A 620 -36.61 13.55 9.14
CA GLU A 620 -37.07 14.34 10.29
C GLU A 620 -36.04 15.41 10.68
N VAL A 621 -34.77 15.04 10.80
CA VAL A 621 -33.70 15.98 11.14
C VAL A 621 -33.51 17.04 10.04
N LEU A 622 -33.54 16.64 8.76
CA LEU A 622 -33.40 17.58 7.65
C LEU A 622 -34.57 18.58 7.55
N LEU A 623 -35.80 18.15 7.85
CA LEU A 623 -36.98 19.01 7.95
C LEU A 623 -36.87 19.96 9.14
N ASN A 624 -36.55 19.44 10.33
CA ASN A 624 -36.43 20.23 11.56
C ASN A 624 -35.36 21.32 11.45
N ARG A 625 -34.27 21.06 10.71
CA ARG A 625 -33.21 22.04 10.44
C ARG A 625 -33.49 22.94 9.24
N ASN A 626 -34.67 22.83 8.61
CA ASN A 626 -35.09 23.61 7.45
C ASN A 626 -34.12 23.47 6.24
N MET A 627 -33.52 22.30 6.07
CA MET A 627 -32.67 21.98 4.92
C MET A 627 -33.49 21.46 3.74
N ILE A 628 -34.63 20.83 4.01
CA ILE A 628 -35.61 20.40 3.02
C ILE A 628 -37.01 20.84 3.44
N SER A 629 -37.94 20.85 2.48
CA SER A 629 -39.37 21.00 2.71
C SER A 629 -40.12 19.79 2.16
N TYR A 630 -41.30 19.53 2.69
CA TYR A 630 -42.18 18.43 2.25
C TYR A 630 -43.53 18.99 1.81
N ASP A 631 -43.97 18.61 0.61
CA ASP A 631 -45.31 18.90 0.11
C ASP A 631 -46.18 17.63 0.21
N SER A 632 -47.18 17.68 1.08
CA SER A 632 -48.09 16.57 1.33
C SER A 632 -49.08 16.30 0.19
N MET A 633 -49.30 17.26 -0.71
CA MET A 633 -50.23 17.11 -1.84
C MET A 633 -49.59 16.32 -2.97
N SER A 634 -48.32 16.59 -3.26
CA SER A 634 -47.55 15.89 -4.30
C SER A 634 -46.71 14.72 -3.78
N ASP A 635 -46.61 14.54 -2.46
CA ASP A 635 -45.76 13.53 -1.80
C ASP A 635 -44.28 13.70 -2.20
N THR A 636 -43.80 14.95 -2.18
CA THR A 636 -42.44 15.31 -2.66
C THR A 636 -41.63 16.07 -1.63
N TYR A 637 -40.35 15.70 -1.50
CA TYR A 637 -39.34 16.49 -0.81
C TYR A 637 -38.68 17.48 -1.78
N SER A 638 -38.52 18.72 -1.34
CA SER A 638 -37.84 19.77 -2.11
C SER A 638 -36.70 20.39 -1.30
N ILE A 639 -35.65 20.84 -1.99
CA ILE A 639 -34.48 21.44 -1.34
C ILE A 639 -34.74 22.91 -0.98
N THR A 640 -34.36 23.35 0.21
CA THR A 640 -34.37 24.78 0.58
C THR A 640 -33.09 25.49 0.12
N ASP A 641 -33.06 26.82 0.14
CA ASP A 641 -31.81 27.57 -0.15
C ASP A 641 -30.69 27.25 0.84
N TYR A 642 -31.04 27.04 2.12
CA TYR A 642 -30.11 26.62 3.15
C TYR A 642 -29.58 25.20 2.86
N GLY A 643 -30.47 24.22 2.64
CA GLY A 643 -30.06 22.85 2.32
C GLY A 643 -29.23 22.76 1.05
N ARG A 644 -29.55 23.55 0.02
CA ARG A 644 -28.73 23.62 -1.20
C ARG A 644 -27.33 24.18 -0.90
N CYS A 645 -27.22 25.16 0.00
CA CYS A 645 -25.91 25.68 0.42
C CYS A 645 -25.09 24.66 1.21
N VAL A 646 -25.71 23.90 2.10
CA VAL A 646 -25.08 22.79 2.83
C VAL A 646 -24.61 21.71 1.87
N SER A 647 -25.51 21.21 1.01
CA SER A 647 -25.24 20.14 0.05
C SER A 647 -24.10 20.48 -0.93
N LYS A 648 -24.16 21.64 -1.59
CA LYS A 648 -23.14 22.05 -2.57
C LYS A 648 -21.80 22.42 -1.93
N SER A 649 -21.78 22.67 -0.63
CA SER A 649 -20.54 22.94 0.11
C SER A 649 -19.93 21.67 0.71
N PHE A 650 -20.58 20.50 0.54
CA PHE A 650 -20.18 19.22 1.12
C PHE A 650 -20.00 19.28 2.64
N LEU A 651 -20.80 20.13 3.30
CA LEU A 651 -20.77 20.26 4.76
C LEU A 651 -21.51 19.12 5.41
N LYS A 652 -20.97 18.63 6.51
CA LYS A 652 -21.72 17.82 7.47
C LYS A 652 -22.80 18.68 8.13
N ILE A 653 -23.88 18.05 8.59
CA ILE A 653 -25.00 18.82 9.18
C ILE A 653 -24.55 19.60 10.42
N HIS A 654 -23.69 19.03 11.26
CA HIS A 654 -23.19 19.74 12.45
C HIS A 654 -22.27 20.92 12.10
N GLU A 655 -21.46 20.82 11.04
CA GLU A 655 -20.65 21.93 10.54
C GLU A 655 -21.52 23.08 10.03
N ALA A 656 -22.61 22.75 9.31
CA ALA A 656 -23.56 23.73 8.81
C ALA A 656 -24.27 24.48 9.95
N GLU A 657 -24.73 23.76 10.98
CA GLU A 657 -25.34 24.41 12.15
C GLU A 657 -24.32 25.24 12.93
N LEU A 658 -23.07 24.76 13.10
CA LEU A 658 -22.01 25.56 13.73
C LEU A 658 -21.79 26.89 13.00
N ILE A 659 -21.76 26.87 11.66
CA ILE A 659 -21.65 28.10 10.86
C ILE A 659 -22.85 29.00 11.09
N LYS A 660 -24.06 28.45 11.00
CA LYS A 660 -25.33 29.17 11.15
C LYS A 660 -25.45 29.84 12.52
N ASP A 661 -25.06 29.16 13.58
CA ASP A 661 -25.14 29.67 14.95
C ASP A 661 -24.10 30.77 15.25
N ASN A 662 -23.02 30.83 14.46
CA ASN A 662 -21.89 31.74 14.66
C ASN A 662 -21.72 32.77 13.53
N LEU A 663 -22.75 33.03 12.72
CA LEU A 663 -22.66 33.95 11.56
C LEU A 663 -22.27 35.39 11.92
N THR A 664 -22.41 35.81 13.18
CA THR A 664 -22.03 37.16 13.65
C THR A 664 -20.61 37.25 14.16
N GLN A 665 -19.91 36.13 14.32
CA GLN A 665 -18.50 36.09 14.74
C GLN A 665 -17.55 36.36 13.56
N ASP A 666 -16.27 36.49 13.86
CA ASP A 666 -15.25 36.63 12.82
C ASP A 666 -15.19 35.37 11.94
N PRO A 667 -15.27 35.50 10.59
CA PRO A 667 -15.27 34.34 9.69
C PRO A 667 -14.03 33.44 9.81
N ILE A 668 -12.87 33.99 10.19
CA ILE A 668 -11.65 33.19 10.41
C ILE A 668 -11.83 32.33 11.66
N ASP A 669 -12.39 32.88 12.74
CA ASP A 669 -12.62 32.13 13.97
C ASP A 669 -13.61 30.97 13.74
N VAL A 670 -14.68 31.22 12.97
CA VAL A 670 -15.64 30.18 12.57
C VAL A 670 -14.98 29.15 11.65
N ALA A 671 -14.11 29.55 10.71
CA ALA A 671 -13.40 28.59 9.87
C ALA A 671 -12.40 27.73 10.66
N ILE A 672 -11.74 28.29 11.68
CA ILE A 672 -10.77 27.57 12.52
C ILE A 672 -11.46 26.62 13.51
N SER A 673 -12.67 26.94 13.96
CA SER A 673 -13.45 26.02 14.80
C SER A 673 -13.89 24.78 14.03
N LEU A 674 -14.06 24.89 12.71
CA LEU A 674 -14.33 23.77 11.81
C LEU A 674 -13.08 22.96 11.46
N GLU A 675 -11.95 23.61 11.21
CA GLU A 675 -10.70 22.93 10.85
C GLU A 675 -9.47 23.66 11.39
N LYS A 676 -8.63 22.90 12.07
CA LYS A 676 -7.34 23.36 12.62
C LYS A 676 -6.23 22.64 11.88
N ILE A 677 -5.11 23.32 11.65
CA ILE A 677 -3.94 22.62 11.12
C ILE A 677 -3.48 21.56 12.14
N SER A 678 -3.33 20.32 11.70
CA SER A 678 -2.94 19.19 12.55
C SER A 678 -1.57 18.59 12.18
N ASN A 679 -1.15 18.76 10.92
CA ASN A 679 0.10 18.22 10.37
C ASN A 679 1.31 19.10 10.69
N VAL A 680 1.57 19.28 11.99
CA VAL A 680 2.67 20.08 12.52
C VAL A 680 3.63 19.17 13.26
N TYR A 681 4.92 19.19 12.89
CA TYR A 681 5.91 18.21 13.34
C TYR A 681 7.05 18.86 14.11
N LEU A 682 7.58 18.16 15.10
CA LEU A 682 8.82 18.54 15.75
C LEU A 682 10.00 18.42 14.78
N SER A 683 10.96 19.35 14.85
CA SER A 683 12.23 19.19 14.16
C SER A 683 13.08 18.08 14.78
N LYS A 684 13.99 17.48 14.01
CA LYS A 684 14.94 16.45 14.51
C LYS A 684 15.68 16.90 15.76
N ARG A 685 15.99 18.19 15.85
CA ARG A 685 16.64 18.80 17.01
C ARG A 685 15.74 18.79 18.24
N LEU A 686 14.51 19.28 18.13
CA LEU A 686 13.56 19.29 19.26
C LEU A 686 13.21 17.87 19.71
N MET A 687 13.03 16.92 18.80
CA MET A 687 12.81 15.52 19.18
C MET A 687 13.99 14.96 19.98
N LYS A 688 15.23 15.17 19.51
CA LYS A 688 16.42 14.70 20.23
C LYS A 688 16.51 15.29 21.64
N LEU A 689 16.20 16.58 21.78
CA LEU A 689 16.16 17.25 23.09
C LEU A 689 15.10 16.66 23.99
N PHE A 690 13.88 16.47 23.50
CA PHE A 690 12.80 15.91 24.30
C PHE A 690 13.06 14.45 24.66
N MET A 691 13.75 13.68 23.81
CA MET A 691 14.09 12.28 24.07
C MET A 691 15.00 12.08 25.29
N GLU A 692 15.68 13.13 25.75
CA GLU A 692 16.44 13.12 27.01
C GLU A 692 15.52 13.04 28.24
N TYR A 693 14.25 13.45 28.12
CA TYR A 693 13.26 13.51 29.20
C TYR A 693 12.18 12.45 29.07
N ASN A 694 11.82 12.05 27.85
CA ASN A 694 10.82 11.01 27.60
C ASN A 694 11.26 10.15 26.42
N SER A 695 11.40 8.84 26.62
CA SER A 695 11.83 7.92 25.56
C SER A 695 10.76 7.69 24.48
N PHE A 696 9.49 7.99 24.77
CA PHE A 696 8.35 7.77 23.88
C PHE A 696 7.76 9.10 23.41
N ILE A 697 8.31 9.61 22.30
CA ILE A 697 7.96 10.94 21.76
C ILE A 697 7.27 10.81 20.42
N SER A 698 6.07 11.40 20.34
CA SER A 698 5.39 11.59 19.07
C SER A 698 6.16 12.58 18.20
N THR A 699 6.20 12.33 16.89
CA THR A 699 6.75 13.31 15.94
C THR A 699 5.85 14.53 15.76
N ARG A 700 4.56 14.43 16.13
CA ARG A 700 3.58 15.53 15.97
C ARG A 700 3.66 16.50 17.14
N LEU A 701 3.75 17.79 16.86
CA LEU A 701 3.84 18.85 17.86
C LEU A 701 2.69 18.79 18.87
N PHE A 702 1.48 18.52 18.38
CA PHE A 702 0.24 18.57 19.14
C PHE A 702 -0.09 17.29 19.93
N ALA A 703 0.83 16.34 20.01
CA ALA A 703 0.64 15.20 20.91
C ALA A 703 0.72 15.66 22.37
N ASP A 704 -0.12 15.11 23.24
CA ASP A 704 -0.19 15.47 24.67
C ASP A 704 1.19 15.42 25.34
N SER A 705 1.95 14.35 25.08
CA SER A 705 3.33 14.20 25.57
C SER A 705 4.23 15.38 25.21
N ASN A 706 4.04 15.97 24.03
CA ASN A 706 4.85 17.09 23.56
C ASN A 706 4.34 18.42 24.09
N LYS A 707 3.00 18.59 24.22
CA LYS A 707 2.40 19.76 24.87
C LYS A 707 2.91 19.88 26.31
N GLU A 708 2.93 18.80 27.07
CA GLU A 708 3.49 18.75 28.42
C GLU A 708 4.96 19.22 28.47
N LEU A 709 5.81 18.68 27.59
CA LEU A 709 7.23 19.02 27.56
C LEU A 709 7.48 20.47 27.17
N ILE A 710 6.70 21.01 26.22
CA ILE A 710 6.79 22.40 25.76
C ILE A 710 6.35 23.37 26.86
N HIS A 711 5.38 22.98 27.69
CA HIS A 711 4.83 23.82 28.76
C HIS A 711 5.54 23.65 30.11
N ASN A 712 6.48 22.70 30.25
CA ASN A 712 7.15 22.40 31.51
C ASN A 712 8.31 23.38 31.84
N PRO A 713 8.19 24.25 32.86
CA PRO A 713 9.21 25.24 33.18
C PRO A 713 10.55 24.64 33.63
N TYR A 714 10.54 23.47 34.26
CA TYR A 714 11.76 22.78 34.70
C TYR A 714 12.61 22.36 33.50
N ILE A 715 11.97 21.77 32.49
CA ILE A 715 12.64 21.34 31.25
C ILE A 715 13.16 22.55 30.49
N ILE A 716 12.36 23.61 30.36
CA ILE A 716 12.78 24.83 29.65
C ILE A 716 14.03 25.46 30.29
N ASN A 717 14.15 25.37 31.62
CA ASN A 717 15.28 25.94 32.36
C ASN A 717 16.57 25.11 32.26
N THR A 718 16.50 23.82 31.94
CA THR A 718 17.68 22.95 31.74
C THR A 718 18.24 23.01 30.31
N LEU A 719 17.52 23.61 29.36
CA LEU A 719 17.94 23.71 27.96
C LEU A 719 19.02 24.78 27.72
N SER A 720 19.79 24.60 26.65
CA SER A 720 20.71 25.64 26.15
C SER A 720 19.97 26.94 25.84
N ASN A 721 20.64 28.09 25.96
CA ASN A 721 20.01 29.42 25.70
C ASN A 721 19.32 29.50 24.32
N ASN A 722 19.90 28.86 23.29
CA ASN A 722 19.34 28.85 21.95
C ASN A 722 18.07 27.99 21.85
N ASP A 723 18.04 26.84 22.52
CA ASP A 723 16.89 25.93 22.51
C ASP A 723 15.76 26.47 23.41
N LYS A 724 16.11 27.03 24.57
CA LYS A 724 15.20 27.78 25.43
C LYS A 724 14.50 28.90 24.68
N LYS A 725 15.25 29.74 23.95
CA LYS A 725 14.68 30.83 23.15
C LYS A 725 13.66 30.35 22.12
N ARG A 726 13.87 29.17 21.51
CA ARG A 726 12.97 28.62 20.48
C ARG A 726 11.66 28.12 21.08
N ILE A 727 11.72 27.39 22.19
CA ILE A 727 10.51 26.95 22.91
C ILE A 727 9.76 28.15 23.46
N LEU A 728 10.47 29.13 24.03
CA LEU A 728 9.85 30.38 24.48
C LEU A 728 9.19 31.14 23.33
N ASN A 729 9.77 31.19 22.13
CA ASN A 729 9.10 31.81 20.98
C ASN A 729 7.77 31.12 20.64
N ILE A 730 7.70 29.79 20.74
CA ILE A 730 6.45 29.03 20.52
C ILE A 730 5.41 29.45 21.57
N LEU A 731 5.80 29.45 22.85
CA LEU A 731 4.90 29.83 23.93
C LEU A 731 4.48 31.31 23.84
N ILE A 732 5.39 32.23 23.54
CA ILE A 732 5.07 33.65 23.45
C ILE A 732 4.11 33.93 22.29
N ASP A 733 4.35 33.32 21.13
CA ASP A 733 3.57 33.64 19.93
C ASP A 733 2.26 32.83 19.83
N PHE A 734 2.19 31.65 20.46
CA PHE A 734 1.09 30.70 20.25
C PHE A 734 0.44 30.13 21.51
N LYS A 735 0.97 30.37 22.72
CA LYS A 735 0.23 30.00 23.95
C LYS A 735 -1.06 30.84 24.01
N GLY A 736 -2.18 30.20 24.32
CA GLY A 736 -3.42 30.91 24.61
C GLY A 736 -3.53 31.30 26.09
N ASP A 737 -4.65 31.92 26.43
CA ASP A 737 -4.95 32.34 27.81
C ASP A 737 -5.49 31.19 28.68
N CYS A 738 -5.47 29.96 28.16
CA CYS A 738 -5.93 28.78 28.88
C CYS A 738 -4.78 28.19 29.73
N ASP A 739 -5.10 27.83 30.97
CA ASP A 739 -4.18 27.15 31.88
C ASP A 739 -4.10 25.64 31.63
N ASP A 740 -5.04 25.07 30.86
CA ASP A 740 -5.01 23.66 30.48
C ASP A 740 -3.97 23.41 29.38
N VAL A 741 -3.00 22.56 29.68
CA VAL A 741 -1.92 22.18 28.74
C VAL A 741 -2.46 21.35 27.58
N TYR A 742 -3.56 20.62 27.78
CA TYR A 742 -4.16 19.76 26.75
C TYR A 742 -5.14 20.50 25.85
N CYS A 743 -5.37 21.80 26.09
CA CYS A 743 -6.27 22.59 25.26
C CYS A 743 -5.75 22.76 23.81
N ASP A 744 -6.64 23.26 22.96
CA ASP A 744 -6.36 23.46 21.54
C ASP A 744 -5.80 24.85 21.21
N CYS A 745 -5.48 25.67 22.22
CA CYS A 745 -5.02 27.05 21.99
C CYS A 745 -3.78 27.09 21.09
N LEU A 746 -2.86 26.13 21.24
CA LEU A 746 -1.66 26.05 20.43
C LEU A 746 -1.99 25.79 18.95
N GLU A 747 -2.91 24.86 18.65
CA GLU A 747 -3.35 24.58 17.28
C GLU A 747 -4.09 25.77 16.68
N ILE A 748 -5.00 26.39 17.45
CA ILE A 748 -5.78 27.55 17.03
C ILE A 748 -4.86 28.72 16.69
N ASN A 749 -3.89 29.04 17.54
CA ASN A 749 -3.00 30.19 17.32
C ASN A 749 -2.02 29.97 16.17
N ILE A 750 -1.50 28.74 15.99
CA ILE A 750 -0.70 28.40 14.81
C ILE A 750 -1.55 28.50 13.53
N SER A 751 -2.78 27.99 13.57
CA SER A 751 -3.76 28.08 12.48
C SER A 751 -4.05 29.54 12.09
N LYS A 752 -4.31 30.41 13.07
CA LYS A 752 -4.49 31.86 12.90
C LYS A 752 -3.25 32.51 12.30
N HIS A 753 -2.06 32.14 12.79
CA HIS A 753 -0.81 32.71 12.30
C HIS A 753 -0.56 32.37 10.84
N ILE A 754 -0.82 31.14 10.41
CA ILE A 754 -0.70 30.73 9.00
C ILE A 754 -1.63 31.56 8.11
N ILE A 755 -2.91 31.70 8.49
CA ILE A 755 -3.88 32.52 7.73
C ILE A 755 -3.41 33.98 7.69
N LYS A 756 -2.98 34.54 8.82
CA LYS A 756 -2.47 35.92 8.92
C LYS A 756 -1.27 36.12 8.02
N ARG A 757 -0.29 35.22 8.02
CA ARG A 757 0.87 35.29 7.11
C ARG A 757 0.44 35.22 5.65
N ARG A 758 -0.53 34.37 5.32
CA ARG A 758 -1.04 34.28 3.95
C ARG A 758 -1.75 35.58 3.51
N ILE A 759 -2.52 36.21 4.40
CA ILE A 759 -3.16 37.51 4.15
C ILE A 759 -2.12 38.61 3.87
N TYR A 760 -0.91 38.49 4.43
CA TYR A 760 0.24 39.35 4.10
C TYR A 760 1.02 38.88 2.86
N SER A 761 0.38 38.08 2.00
CA SER A 761 0.90 37.60 0.71
C SER A 761 2.10 36.65 0.78
N LEU A 762 2.43 36.10 1.95
CA LEU A 762 3.45 35.04 2.01
C LEU A 762 2.93 33.77 1.32
N SER A 763 3.80 33.13 0.53
CA SER A 763 3.56 31.82 -0.05
C SER A 763 3.59 30.72 1.02
N PRO A 764 2.90 29.57 0.81
CA PRO A 764 3.00 28.41 1.71
C PRO A 764 4.45 27.96 2.00
N LYS A 765 5.36 28.15 1.04
CA LYS A 765 6.80 27.83 1.17
C LYS A 765 7.53 28.79 2.09
N GLU A 766 7.24 30.09 2.00
CA GLU A 766 7.79 31.10 2.90
C GLU A 766 7.27 30.90 4.33
N ILE A 767 5.98 30.60 4.48
CA ILE A 767 5.37 30.27 5.78
C ILE A 767 6.07 29.03 6.38
N SER A 768 6.22 27.96 5.60
CA SER A 768 6.95 26.75 6.02
C SER A 768 8.38 27.08 6.49
N LYS A 769 9.10 27.93 5.74
CA LYS A 769 10.46 28.37 6.07
C LYS A 769 10.50 29.23 7.34
N GLU A 770 9.51 30.08 7.58
CA GLU A 770 9.36 30.84 8.82
C GLU A 770 9.21 29.88 10.01
N PHE A 771 8.31 28.90 9.92
CA PHE A 771 8.09 27.93 11.00
C PHE A 771 9.37 27.15 11.36
N LYS A 772 10.10 26.71 10.33
CA LYS A 772 11.35 25.97 10.50
C LYS A 772 12.46 26.82 11.13
N THR A 773 12.60 28.07 10.70
CA THR A 773 13.72 28.93 11.16
C THR A 773 13.46 29.59 12.50
N LYS A 774 12.26 30.16 12.71
CA LYS A 774 11.92 30.94 13.91
C LYS A 774 11.52 30.06 15.10
N TYR A 775 10.82 28.95 14.84
CA TYR A 775 10.24 28.11 15.89
C TYR A 775 10.83 26.70 15.96
N SER A 776 11.67 26.29 14.99
CA SER A 776 12.18 24.91 14.90
C SER A 776 11.08 23.85 14.83
N ILE A 777 9.95 24.21 14.22
CA ILE A 777 8.82 23.34 13.92
C ILE A 777 8.80 23.10 12.41
N ASN A 778 8.50 21.88 11.99
CA ASN A 778 8.35 21.53 10.58
C ASN A 778 6.87 21.45 10.21
N ILE A 779 6.46 22.27 9.23
CA ILE A 779 5.16 22.16 8.56
C ILE A 779 5.46 22.11 7.07
N TYR A 780 4.99 21.09 6.36
CA TYR A 780 5.23 20.98 4.92
C TYR A 780 4.43 22.05 4.17
N SER A 781 4.99 22.60 3.09
CA SER A 781 4.31 23.61 2.28
C SER A 781 3.00 23.09 1.67
N GLY A 782 2.95 21.80 1.29
CA GLY A 782 1.71 21.16 0.82
C GLY A 782 0.63 21.05 1.91
N ASP A 783 1.02 20.85 3.17
CA ASP A 783 0.05 20.84 4.29
C ASP A 783 -0.52 22.23 4.55
N ILE A 784 0.33 23.27 4.49
CA ILE A 784 -0.12 24.67 4.59
C ILE A 784 -1.07 25.01 3.44
N TYR A 785 -0.74 24.58 2.22
CA TYR A 785 -1.60 24.78 1.05
C TYR A 785 -2.97 24.11 1.25
N ASN A 786 -3.01 22.83 1.60
CA ASN A 786 -4.26 22.09 1.80
C ASN A 786 -5.11 22.70 2.92
N TYR A 787 -4.49 23.08 4.03
CA TYR A 787 -5.17 23.76 5.14
C TYR A 787 -5.79 25.09 4.68
N LEU A 788 -5.03 25.93 3.97
CA LEU A 788 -5.54 27.19 3.45
C LEU A 788 -6.64 26.99 2.40
N ASP A 789 -6.57 25.96 1.55
CA ASP A 789 -7.63 25.66 0.57
C ASP A 789 -8.92 25.25 1.28
N GLN A 790 -8.81 24.45 2.33
CA GLN A 790 -9.93 24.05 3.18
C GLN A 790 -10.54 25.26 3.91
N VAL A 791 -9.72 26.17 4.45
CA VAL A 791 -10.19 27.44 5.03
C VAL A 791 -10.97 28.26 4.00
N ILE A 792 -10.50 28.36 2.75
CA ILE A 792 -11.24 29.07 1.69
C ILE A 792 -12.59 28.39 1.43
N ARG A 793 -12.67 27.06 1.46
CA ARG A 793 -13.94 26.32 1.28
C ARG A 793 -14.92 26.63 2.40
N TYR A 794 -14.47 26.66 3.66
CA TYR A 794 -15.32 27.06 4.78
C TYR A 794 -15.73 28.53 4.69
N LEU A 795 -14.84 29.45 4.32
CA LEU A 795 -15.20 30.85 4.12
C LEU A 795 -16.24 31.03 2.99
N GLU A 796 -16.17 30.26 1.91
CA GLU A 796 -17.22 30.25 0.88
C GLU A 796 -18.55 29.70 1.41
N ALA A 797 -18.50 28.69 2.28
CA ALA A 797 -19.69 28.13 2.90
C ALA A 797 -20.33 29.14 3.87
N ILE A 798 -19.51 29.82 4.68
CA ILE A 798 -19.91 30.94 5.54
C ILE A 798 -20.53 32.04 4.68
N GLU A 799 -19.88 32.47 3.60
CA GLU A 799 -20.43 33.48 2.68
C GLU A 799 -21.83 33.09 2.16
N ARG A 800 -22.00 31.84 1.73
CA ARG A 800 -23.28 31.32 1.19
C ARG A 800 -24.36 31.29 2.26
N ILE A 801 -24.05 30.76 3.44
CA ILE A 801 -25.00 30.65 4.55
C ILE A 801 -25.36 32.06 5.05
N SER A 802 -24.38 32.95 5.26
CA SER A 802 -24.63 34.36 5.57
C SER A 802 -25.55 35.03 4.56
N ASN A 803 -25.42 34.73 3.27
CA ASN A 803 -26.29 35.27 2.23
C ASN A 803 -27.74 34.77 2.36
N VAL A 804 -27.96 33.50 2.70
CA VAL A 804 -29.29 32.93 2.92
C VAL A 804 -29.98 33.57 4.13
N PHE A 805 -29.22 33.82 5.21
CA PHE A 805 -29.74 34.42 6.44
C PHE A 805 -29.65 35.96 6.47
N GLY A 806 -29.29 36.62 5.35
CA GLY A 806 -29.28 38.08 5.25
C GLY A 806 -28.17 38.80 6.03
N ILE A 807 -27.13 38.10 6.49
CA ILE A 807 -26.00 38.68 7.23
C ILE A 807 -24.96 39.24 6.24
N THR A 808 -25.15 40.50 5.84
CA THR A 808 -24.33 41.13 4.79
C THR A 808 -22.89 41.41 5.21
N SER A 809 -22.64 41.76 6.48
CA SER A 809 -21.29 42.03 7.01
C SER A 809 -20.37 40.83 6.85
N THR A 810 -20.78 39.68 7.37
CA THR A 810 -20.04 38.41 7.33
C THR A 810 -19.86 37.90 5.90
N LYS A 811 -20.87 38.08 5.04
CA LYS A 811 -20.77 37.79 3.60
C LYS A 811 -19.66 38.61 2.94
N HIS A 812 -19.67 39.93 3.13
CA HIS A 812 -18.67 40.81 2.52
C HIS A 812 -17.26 40.55 3.07
N GLU A 813 -17.15 40.32 4.38
CA GLU A 813 -15.88 40.02 5.02
C GLU A 813 -15.32 38.67 4.56
N SER A 814 -16.13 37.61 4.51
CA SER A 814 -15.72 36.30 3.97
C SER A 814 -15.21 36.43 2.54
N LYS A 815 -15.93 37.17 1.68
CA LYS A 815 -15.51 37.43 0.30
C LYS A 815 -14.19 38.21 0.21
N ARG A 816 -13.95 39.15 1.13
CA ARG A 816 -12.68 39.90 1.22
C ARG A 816 -11.53 38.99 1.66
N LEU A 817 -11.76 38.15 2.66
CA LEU A 817 -10.79 37.20 3.20
C LEU A 817 -10.41 36.13 2.16
N ILE A 818 -11.39 35.56 1.46
CA ILE A 818 -11.15 34.60 0.37
C ILE A 818 -10.14 35.19 -0.63
N LYS A 819 -10.40 36.39 -1.16
CA LYS A 819 -9.49 37.04 -2.12
C LYS A 819 -8.08 37.25 -1.57
N LYS A 820 -7.95 37.63 -0.30
CA LYS A 820 -6.65 37.84 0.36
C LYS A 820 -5.89 36.53 0.59
N ILE A 821 -6.59 35.44 0.90
CA ILE A 821 -5.98 34.14 1.14
C ILE A 821 -5.64 33.45 -0.18
N GLU A 822 -6.48 33.61 -1.21
CA GLU A 822 -6.19 33.19 -2.59
C GLU A 822 -4.87 33.81 -3.05
N GLY A 823 -4.66 35.10 -2.78
CA GLY A 823 -3.41 35.83 -3.02
C GLY A 823 -3.43 36.62 -4.32
#